data_AF-A0A364MYP4-F1
#
_entry.id   AF-A0A364MYP4-F1
#
_cell.length_a   1.000
_cell.length_b   1.000
_cell.length_c   1.000
_cell.angle_alpha   90.00
_cell.angle_beta   90.00
_cell.angle_gamma   90.00
#
_symmetry.space_group_name_H-M   'P 1'
#
loop_
_entity.id
_entity.type
_entity.pdbx_description
1 polymer ?
#
loop_
_entity_poly.entity_id
_entity_poly.type
_entity_poly.pdbx_seq_one_letter_code
_entity_poly.pdbx_strand_id
1 'polypeptide(L)'
;MSTEKGQDASSVSTDNGVIVSDAPVARETGLLGRLRAFEARLDAKLGIESEAINRKLPEDKGHVPWHHQLNMFFLWASGTMNTSCFATGMLGHEFGLTLRQSIVITIFASILGGAATGFAATFGAPTGLRQISVSRYAFGWWPNKVIAALNTIVQIGWAAVACITGGLALTAVADGHISLIVGIVILAVVATLISFVGLRAILVYERYAWFVFFIIFIIFFAETGKYTDNSNKTELKGTDLSGQVLSLIAIVYGSSASWQTMASDYYVHYPVNVSRWKVFLMTTFGIAIPTSIGMLAGCVVSFGMNNRPDWSDVYENEGLGFLIQTMLYPRGFAKLILTLLVLSGINVNVISIYSAAISCQQFSRPFARVPRFIWVLLCFAAILGLAIGGREQLSVYLQNFLSLLGYWSTQYFVILCSEHVIFRGMNFDNYDLDAWNDPSRLPLGIAAGFAFAIGIAAWLMGMVETWYVGPLGGLIGKDGGDIANEFTFLVTAIVYIPARFLEKKIIAFLPYTSISLFIPLSVLPTSSLPILTSFYPQYFHIMTMADPIWRETRPGRWERPQTYLEKMNILTRNVPNAIGRDNWAKNAVAKLTFDPSIKDPAAYLQTAWKQVRYNHPEIAAFPYNGNYIYRVGDGPSIALWVSATFSVVEGKTVDELLGRIPRNEQMMCYFLRDTSEVMIWSPHYRVDARGAIFCLNHLVESLANMNPNLVFGGCAKNLTPSMESTLRIGHEVKITPAIEAQAESRLAALDPNKPVLELTPRIKAQKPGYTQRHFLKFSKQDTKTVQDGCDTAAYAIDVALHAALISSVAKLAPTDQARSFMASFHSNLRTLIPEAAAPVYSPTSYTSVITTEVIVSPQSDFSSYYSQLAPVYAAGYAPYLESSPLFHKRLEERLFGPDPEKKKLGESEGQLQPRFAFLGTVDDQVVKRLEGLVKVEDFWLGAETLTMRMMVHTWIWQGQLVLSVCYNESYWDRDMAAQLLEGMRDSLMDVALGKMMGNVRL
;
A
#
# COMPACT_ATOMS: atom_id res chain seq x y z
N MET A 1 -1.18 53.52 6.97
CA MET A 1 0.24 53.71 7.33
C MET A 1 1.00 52.56 6.69
N SER A 2 1.39 52.70 5.43
CA SER A 2 2.74 53.12 4.97
C SER A 2 3.79 52.04 5.28
N THR A 3 3.90 51.01 4.44
CA THR A 3 4.85 50.87 3.31
C THR A 3 6.32 50.88 3.71
N GLU A 4 6.96 49.71 3.61
CA GLU A 4 8.17 49.57 2.80
C GLU A 4 8.28 48.13 2.24
N LYS A 5 8.32 48.08 0.90
CA LYS A 5 8.76 46.97 0.05
C LYS A 5 10.26 47.16 -0.19
N GLY A 6 11.01 46.08 -0.41
CA GLY A 6 12.20 46.16 -1.26
C GLY A 6 13.26 45.08 -1.06
N GLN A 7 13.19 44.05 -1.91
CA GLN A 7 14.33 43.37 -2.55
C GLN A 7 15.39 42.70 -1.67
N ASP A 8 15.45 41.37 -1.73
CA ASP A 8 16.53 40.76 -2.52
C ASP A 8 16.13 39.42 -3.12
N ALA A 9 16.26 39.37 -4.44
CA ALA A 9 16.18 38.17 -5.25
C ALA A 9 17.61 37.63 -5.38
N SER A 10 17.97 36.63 -4.58
CA SER A 10 19.08 35.74 -4.90
C SER A 10 18.52 34.43 -5.43
N SER A 11 18.71 34.23 -6.73
CA SER A 11 18.64 32.95 -7.43
C SER A 11 19.12 31.79 -6.57
N VAL A 12 18.20 30.93 -6.11
CA VAL A 12 18.54 29.54 -5.81
C VAL A 12 18.34 28.79 -7.11
N SER A 13 19.44 28.65 -7.86
CA SER A 13 19.58 27.59 -8.84
C SER A 13 19.32 26.27 -8.12
N THR A 14 18.15 25.68 -8.33
CA THR A 14 17.97 24.24 -8.13
C THR A 14 18.69 23.52 -9.26
N ASP A 15 20.01 23.56 -9.21
CA ASP A 15 20.86 22.57 -9.88
C ASP A 15 21.08 21.44 -8.86
N ASN A 16 20.02 20.68 -8.65
CA ASN A 16 20.07 19.35 -8.07
C ASN A 16 19.27 18.48 -9.02
N GLY A 17 19.93 18.14 -10.14
CA GLY A 17 19.51 17.11 -11.05
C GLY A 17 19.39 15.79 -10.31
N VAL A 18 18.25 15.58 -9.65
CA VAL A 18 17.67 14.25 -9.47
C VAL A 18 17.35 13.80 -10.88
N ILE A 19 18.31 13.15 -11.53
CA ILE A 19 18.03 12.24 -12.62
C ILE A 19 17.26 11.11 -11.95
N VAL A 20 15.94 11.27 -11.91
CA VAL A 20 15.02 10.14 -11.87
C VAL A 20 15.52 9.23 -12.97
N SER A 21 16.12 8.08 -12.62
CA SER A 21 16.54 7.13 -13.62
C SER A 21 15.26 6.66 -14.29
N ASP A 22 14.96 7.26 -15.44
CA ASP A 22 14.14 6.68 -16.46
C ASP A 22 14.64 5.23 -16.60
N ALA A 23 13.85 4.29 -16.09
CA ALA A 23 13.72 3.04 -16.79
C ALA A 23 13.54 3.40 -18.27
N PRO A 24 13.98 2.59 -19.24
CA PRO A 24 13.50 2.77 -20.58
C PRO A 24 11.98 2.46 -20.55
N VAL A 25 11.19 3.45 -20.13
CA VAL A 25 9.95 3.81 -20.79
C VAL A 25 10.41 3.83 -22.23
N ALA A 26 10.07 2.77 -22.98
CA ALA A 26 10.14 2.86 -24.42
C ALA A 26 9.50 4.20 -24.74
N ARG A 27 10.30 5.19 -25.17
CA ARG A 27 9.79 6.52 -25.47
C ARG A 27 8.63 6.24 -26.40
N GLU A 28 7.39 6.49 -25.95
CA GLU A 28 6.22 6.25 -26.79
C GLU A 28 6.37 7.23 -27.96
N THR A 29 6.95 6.77 -29.06
CA THR A 29 7.16 7.57 -30.26
C THR A 29 5.82 7.70 -30.95
N GLY A 30 5.29 8.91 -31.05
CA GLY A 30 4.00 9.17 -31.69
C GLY A 30 3.24 10.35 -31.10
N LEU A 31 2.03 10.59 -31.61
CA LEU A 31 1.15 11.66 -31.15
C LEU A 31 0.81 11.54 -29.66
N LEU A 32 0.50 10.33 -29.18
CA LEU A 32 0.14 10.08 -27.77
C LEU A 32 1.29 10.39 -26.81
N GLY A 33 2.53 10.01 -27.14
CA GLY A 33 3.70 10.34 -26.32
C GLY A 33 3.96 11.84 -26.23
N ARG A 34 3.74 12.59 -27.32
CA ARG A 34 3.83 14.07 -27.31
C ARG A 34 2.75 14.69 -26.43
N LEU A 35 1.52 14.18 -26.47
CA LEU A 35 0.41 14.69 -25.67
C LEU A 35 0.60 14.38 -24.17
N ARG A 36 1.12 13.20 -23.81
CA ARG A 36 1.47 12.87 -22.42
C ARG A 36 2.65 13.69 -21.89
N ALA A 37 3.66 13.94 -22.72
CA ALA A 37 4.76 14.85 -22.37
C ALA A 37 4.26 16.29 -22.16
N PHE A 38 3.28 16.73 -22.94
CA PHE A 38 2.63 18.02 -22.73
C PHE A 38 1.85 18.07 -21.42
N GLU A 39 1.08 17.02 -21.10
CA GLU A 39 0.39 16.91 -19.81
C GLU A 39 1.35 16.91 -18.62
N ALA A 40 2.46 16.17 -18.69
CA ALA A 40 3.49 16.17 -17.66
C ALA A 40 4.12 17.56 -17.46
N ARG A 41 4.32 18.33 -18.55
CA ARG A 41 4.78 19.74 -18.47
C ARG A 41 3.75 20.64 -17.82
N LEU A 42 2.46 20.46 -18.15
CA LEU A 42 1.38 21.18 -17.49
C LEU A 42 1.28 20.80 -16.02
N ASP A 43 1.55 19.56 -15.65
CA ASP A 43 1.54 19.10 -14.26
C ASP A 43 2.67 19.72 -13.45
N ALA A 44 3.89 19.72 -14.00
CA ALA A 44 5.03 20.39 -13.38
C ALA A 44 4.80 21.90 -13.18
N LYS A 45 4.04 22.56 -14.06
CA LYS A 45 3.83 24.02 -14.02
C LYS A 45 2.57 24.44 -13.26
N LEU A 46 1.48 23.67 -13.36
CA LEU A 46 0.13 24.03 -12.90
C LEU A 46 -0.45 23.02 -11.91
N GLY A 47 0.22 21.89 -11.64
CA GLY A 47 -0.23 20.89 -10.66
C GLY A 47 -1.47 20.12 -11.09
N ILE A 48 -1.59 19.82 -12.38
CA ILE A 48 -2.77 19.17 -12.96
C ILE A 48 -2.92 17.69 -12.59
N GLU A 49 -2.07 17.05 -11.77
CA GLU A 49 -2.14 15.63 -11.39
C GLU A 49 -2.17 14.67 -12.61
N SER A 50 -1.06 14.62 -13.38
CA SER A 50 -0.94 13.77 -14.58
C SER A 50 -1.05 12.25 -14.30
N GLU A 51 -0.84 11.85 -13.05
CA GLU A 51 -0.97 10.46 -12.57
C GLU A 51 -2.23 10.23 -11.72
N ALA A 52 -3.35 10.89 -12.06
CA ALA A 52 -4.53 10.93 -11.21
C ALA A 52 -5.07 9.56 -10.76
N ILE A 53 -5.01 8.52 -11.59
CA ILE A 53 -5.54 7.18 -11.26
C ILE A 53 -4.56 6.31 -10.45
N ASN A 54 -3.29 6.70 -10.35
CA ASN A 54 -2.31 5.93 -9.61
C ASN A 54 -2.65 5.93 -8.12
N ARG A 55 -2.40 4.78 -7.47
CA ARG A 55 -2.62 4.63 -6.03
C ARG A 55 -1.66 5.53 -5.29
N LYS A 56 -2.17 6.36 -4.37
CA LYS A 56 -1.32 7.11 -3.42
C LYS A 56 -0.93 6.19 -2.27
N LEU A 57 0.37 5.94 -2.09
CA LEU A 57 0.87 5.05 -1.04
C LEU A 57 0.82 5.74 0.34
N PRO A 58 0.81 4.99 1.45
CA PRO A 58 0.84 5.57 2.80
C PRO A 58 1.95 6.60 3.02
N GLU A 59 3.14 6.34 2.46
CA GLU A 59 4.33 7.19 2.51
C GLU A 59 4.18 8.49 1.71
N ASP A 60 3.36 8.51 0.66
CA ASP A 60 3.09 9.70 -0.16
C ASP A 60 2.06 10.64 0.48
N LYS A 61 1.38 10.18 1.54
CA LYS A 61 0.32 10.93 2.23
C LYS A 61 0.92 11.77 3.34
N GLY A 62 1.00 13.08 3.09
CA GLY A 62 1.44 14.05 4.11
C GLY A 62 0.46 14.17 5.29
N HIS A 63 0.92 14.83 6.35
CA HIS A 63 0.07 15.18 7.49
C HIS A 63 -1.05 16.15 7.07
N VAL A 64 -2.29 15.84 7.41
CA VAL A 64 -3.44 16.72 7.18
C VAL A 64 -4.00 17.19 8.54
N PRO A 65 -3.85 18.49 8.88
CA PRO A 65 -4.36 19.05 10.13
C PRO A 65 -5.86 18.83 10.31
N TRP A 66 -6.34 18.75 11.56
CA TRP A 66 -7.74 18.45 11.86
C TRP A 66 -8.73 19.42 11.18
N HIS A 67 -8.39 20.71 11.10
CA HIS A 67 -9.23 21.73 10.47
C HIS A 67 -9.25 21.59 8.95
N HIS A 68 -8.19 21.05 8.33
CA HIS A 68 -8.20 20.67 6.92
C HIS A 68 -9.01 19.39 6.67
N GLN A 69 -9.16 18.50 7.66
CA GLN A 69 -10.04 17.33 7.55
C GLN A 69 -11.53 17.73 7.47
N LEU A 70 -11.91 18.93 7.94
CA LEU A 70 -13.26 19.47 7.75
C LEU A 70 -13.60 19.73 6.29
N ASN A 71 -12.61 19.77 5.39
CA ASN A 71 -12.87 19.81 3.95
C ASN A 71 -13.70 18.62 3.46
N MET A 72 -13.71 17.49 4.17
CA MET A 72 -14.63 16.39 3.88
C MET A 72 -16.09 16.83 3.95
N PHE A 73 -16.45 17.70 4.89
CA PHE A 73 -17.81 18.25 4.98
C PHE A 73 -18.02 19.39 3.98
N PHE A 74 -17.09 20.36 3.97
CA PHE A 74 -17.26 21.59 3.21
C PHE A 74 -17.24 21.39 1.70
N LEU A 75 -16.49 20.40 1.18
CA LEU A 75 -16.51 20.02 -0.22
C LEU A 75 -17.91 19.66 -0.72
N TRP A 76 -18.63 18.85 0.05
CA TRP A 76 -19.98 18.47 -0.33
C TRP A 76 -20.96 19.61 -0.09
N ALA A 77 -20.74 20.41 0.95
CA ALA A 77 -21.60 21.55 1.23
C ALA A 77 -21.60 22.58 0.09
N SER A 78 -20.44 22.90 -0.47
CA SER A 78 -20.32 23.76 -1.64
C SER A 78 -20.81 23.09 -2.92
N GLY A 79 -20.68 21.77 -3.03
CA GLY A 79 -21.16 21.00 -4.18
C GLY A 79 -22.68 20.87 -4.22
N THR A 80 -23.37 20.74 -3.09
CA THR A 80 -24.83 20.44 -3.07
C THR A 80 -25.72 21.63 -2.73
N MET A 81 -25.18 22.74 -2.20
CA MET A 81 -25.93 24.00 -2.09
C MET A 81 -25.93 24.76 -3.41
N ASN A 82 -26.78 24.33 -4.34
CA ASN A 82 -26.85 24.90 -5.68
C ASN A 82 -28.30 25.04 -6.19
N THR A 83 -28.46 25.73 -7.33
CA THR A 83 -29.77 25.97 -7.96
C THR A 83 -30.49 24.69 -8.39
N SER A 84 -29.77 23.61 -8.69
CA SER A 84 -30.39 22.35 -9.06
C SER A 84 -31.08 21.67 -7.88
N CYS A 85 -30.47 21.68 -6.69
CA CYS A 85 -31.11 21.19 -5.48
C CYS A 85 -32.34 22.03 -5.13
N PHE A 86 -32.26 23.36 -5.31
CA PHE A 86 -33.44 24.22 -5.18
C PHE A 86 -34.58 23.79 -6.11
N ALA A 87 -34.29 23.58 -7.40
CA ALA A 87 -35.28 23.12 -8.37
C ALA A 87 -35.88 21.74 -7.99
N THR A 88 -35.05 20.78 -7.58
CA THR A 88 -35.51 19.46 -7.15
C THR A 88 -36.47 19.54 -5.95
N GLY A 89 -36.24 20.47 -5.03
CA GLY A 89 -37.13 20.69 -3.89
C GLY A 89 -38.56 21.11 -4.28
N MET A 90 -38.74 21.70 -5.46
CA MET A 90 -40.06 22.12 -5.94
C MET A 90 -40.95 20.93 -6.33
N LEU A 91 -40.37 19.77 -6.66
CA LEU A 91 -41.10 18.59 -7.15
C LEU A 91 -42.13 18.05 -6.16
N GLY A 92 -41.94 18.25 -4.86
CA GLY A 92 -42.93 17.84 -3.86
C GLY A 92 -44.27 18.56 -4.02
N HIS A 93 -44.26 19.82 -4.45
CA HIS A 93 -45.46 20.59 -4.78
C HIS A 93 -46.09 20.08 -6.10
N GLU A 94 -45.27 19.83 -7.11
CA GLU A 94 -45.72 19.28 -8.40
C GLU A 94 -46.38 17.90 -8.26
N PHE A 95 -45.91 17.08 -7.30
CA PHE A 95 -46.51 15.79 -6.95
C PHE A 95 -47.76 15.91 -6.07
N GLY A 96 -48.24 17.12 -5.76
CA GLY A 96 -49.45 17.33 -4.97
C GLY A 96 -49.31 16.97 -3.48
N LEU A 97 -48.09 16.82 -2.97
CA LEU A 97 -47.85 16.58 -1.55
C LEU A 97 -48.08 17.86 -0.73
N THR A 98 -48.11 17.74 0.59
CA THR A 98 -48.12 18.91 1.49
C THR A 98 -46.69 19.37 1.80
N LEU A 99 -46.53 20.65 2.14
CA LEU A 99 -45.22 21.22 2.53
C LEU A 99 -44.53 20.38 3.62
N ARG A 100 -45.27 20.01 4.67
CA ARG A 100 -44.73 19.17 5.77
C ARG A 100 -44.22 17.82 5.26
N GLN A 101 -44.95 17.17 4.36
CA GLN A 101 -44.53 15.89 3.79
C GLN A 101 -43.24 16.09 2.96
N SER A 102 -43.22 17.07 2.06
CA SER A 102 -42.06 17.35 1.22
C SER A 102 -40.82 17.68 2.04
N ILE A 103 -40.94 18.48 3.11
CA ILE A 103 -39.84 18.82 4.02
C ILE A 103 -39.27 17.58 4.72
N VAL A 104 -40.14 16.77 5.34
CA VAL A 104 -39.72 15.58 6.09
C VAL A 104 -39.06 14.57 5.15
N ILE A 105 -39.69 14.29 4.01
CA ILE A 105 -39.14 13.38 2.99
C ILE A 105 -37.76 13.87 2.54
N THR A 106 -37.64 15.15 2.23
CA THR A 106 -36.39 15.74 1.73
C THR A 106 -35.24 15.52 2.71
N ILE A 107 -35.45 15.79 4.00
CA ILE A 107 -34.42 15.65 5.03
C ILE A 107 -34.00 14.19 5.20
N PHE A 108 -34.95 13.28 5.41
CA PHE A 108 -34.63 11.89 5.71
C PHE A 108 -34.09 11.13 4.49
N ALA A 109 -34.62 11.39 3.29
CA ALA A 109 -34.09 10.79 2.07
C ALA A 109 -32.67 11.32 1.74
N SER A 110 -32.39 12.60 2.01
CA SER A 110 -31.04 13.16 1.87
C SER A 110 -30.04 12.54 2.84
N ILE A 111 -30.46 12.29 4.09
CA ILE A 111 -29.64 11.58 5.09
C ILE A 111 -29.38 10.14 4.63
N LEU A 112 -30.40 9.44 4.15
CA LEU A 112 -30.27 8.05 3.69
C LEU A 112 -29.31 7.94 2.49
N GLY A 113 -29.46 8.81 1.49
CA GLY A 113 -28.55 8.85 0.34
C GLY A 113 -27.14 9.30 0.73
N GLY A 114 -27.03 10.30 1.61
CA GLY A 114 -25.75 10.75 2.17
C GLY A 114 -25.04 9.68 3.00
N ALA A 115 -25.77 8.78 3.66
CA ALA A 115 -25.21 7.65 4.39
C ALA A 115 -24.55 6.63 3.45
N ALA A 116 -25.20 6.32 2.32
CA ALA A 116 -24.61 5.46 1.28
C ALA A 116 -23.32 6.06 0.73
N THR A 117 -23.32 7.36 0.42
CA THR A 117 -22.10 8.07 -0.03
C THR A 117 -21.02 8.13 1.04
N GLY A 118 -21.39 8.41 2.28
CA GLY A 118 -20.45 8.45 3.41
C GLY A 118 -19.77 7.11 3.66
N PHE A 119 -20.50 6.00 3.49
CA PHE A 119 -19.94 4.65 3.56
C PHE A 119 -18.90 4.43 2.46
N ALA A 120 -19.23 4.71 1.20
CA ALA A 120 -18.32 4.58 0.07
C ALA A 120 -17.04 5.44 0.24
N ALA A 121 -17.19 6.64 0.80
CA ALA A 121 -16.08 7.55 1.07
C ALA A 121 -15.06 7.02 2.09
N THR A 122 -15.47 6.10 2.97
CA THR A 122 -14.55 5.50 3.97
C THR A 122 -13.42 4.69 3.34
N PHE A 123 -13.54 4.30 2.06
CA PHE A 123 -12.55 3.51 1.34
C PHE A 123 -11.37 4.35 0.83
N GLY A 124 -11.53 5.65 0.60
CA GLY A 124 -10.52 6.46 -0.10
C GLY A 124 -9.19 6.57 0.64
N ALA A 125 -9.23 7.03 1.90
CA ALA A 125 -8.03 7.22 2.70
C ALA A 125 -7.19 5.94 2.94
N PRO A 126 -7.76 4.78 3.31
CA PRO A 126 -6.97 3.58 3.61
C PRO A 126 -6.44 2.92 2.34
N THR A 127 -7.25 2.88 1.27
CA THR A 127 -6.83 2.25 0.01
C THR A 127 -5.84 3.11 -0.77
N GLY A 128 -5.97 4.44 -0.69
CA GLY A 128 -5.26 5.37 -1.57
C GLY A 128 -5.74 5.31 -3.03
N LEU A 129 -6.89 4.69 -3.28
CA LEU A 129 -7.47 4.46 -4.60
C LEU A 129 -8.69 5.36 -4.84
N ARG A 130 -8.87 5.76 -6.10
CA ARG A 130 -10.09 6.42 -6.59
C ARG A 130 -11.30 5.48 -6.49
N GLN A 131 -12.50 6.03 -6.41
CA GLN A 131 -13.70 5.26 -6.03
C GLN A 131 -14.02 4.11 -6.99
N ILE A 132 -13.89 4.34 -8.30
CA ILE A 132 -14.11 3.31 -9.32
C ILE A 132 -12.99 2.25 -9.37
N SER A 133 -11.79 2.56 -8.86
CA SER A 133 -10.72 1.56 -8.68
C SER A 133 -11.04 0.65 -7.50
N VAL A 134 -11.58 1.21 -6.42
CA VAL A 134 -12.04 0.44 -5.24
C VAL A 134 -13.14 -0.55 -5.63
N SER A 135 -14.10 -0.14 -6.46
CA SER A 135 -15.19 -1.04 -6.84
C SER A 135 -14.75 -2.27 -7.64
N ARG A 136 -13.55 -2.27 -8.23
CA ARG A 136 -12.98 -3.46 -8.91
C ARG A 136 -12.83 -4.68 -7.99
N TYR A 137 -12.67 -4.46 -6.69
CA TYR A 137 -12.58 -5.56 -5.72
C TYR A 137 -13.92 -6.27 -5.48
N ALA A 138 -15.05 -5.64 -5.82
CA ALA A 138 -16.38 -6.23 -5.76
C ALA A 138 -16.90 -6.62 -7.16
N PHE A 139 -16.84 -5.67 -8.10
CA PHE A 139 -17.35 -5.82 -9.46
C PHE A 139 -16.41 -6.55 -10.42
N GLY A 140 -15.16 -6.82 -10.02
CA GLY A 140 -14.17 -7.46 -10.88
C GLY A 140 -13.69 -6.59 -12.04
N TRP A 141 -12.84 -7.15 -12.91
CA TRP A 141 -12.25 -6.35 -13.98
C TRP A 141 -13.23 -5.95 -15.09
N TRP A 142 -14.14 -6.86 -15.49
CA TRP A 142 -15.00 -6.66 -16.65
C TRP A 142 -16.28 -5.88 -16.33
N PRO A 143 -17.12 -6.30 -15.35
CA PRO A 143 -18.32 -5.53 -15.00
C PRO A 143 -17.99 -4.11 -14.49
N ASN A 144 -16.85 -3.92 -13.82
CA ASN A 144 -16.47 -2.59 -13.33
C ASN A 144 -16.23 -1.57 -14.46
N LYS A 145 -16.03 -1.99 -15.71
CA LYS A 145 -15.97 -1.06 -16.85
C LYS A 145 -17.33 -0.41 -17.12
N VAL A 146 -18.41 -1.18 -16.96
CA VAL A 146 -19.78 -0.65 -17.03
C VAL A 146 -19.99 0.34 -15.90
N ILE A 147 -19.54 0.01 -14.70
CA ILE A 147 -19.63 0.92 -13.54
C ILE A 147 -18.86 2.22 -13.77
N ALA A 148 -17.67 2.15 -14.37
CA ALA A 148 -16.91 3.34 -14.73
C ALA A 148 -17.65 4.20 -15.78
N ALA A 149 -18.24 3.57 -16.79
CA ALA A 149 -19.02 4.26 -17.83
C ALA A 149 -20.29 4.90 -17.26
N LEU A 150 -21.01 4.19 -16.39
CA LEU A 150 -22.17 4.72 -15.68
C LEU A 150 -21.78 5.93 -14.83
N ASN A 151 -20.71 5.85 -14.03
CA ASN A 151 -20.25 7.01 -13.26
C ASN A 151 -19.93 8.20 -14.17
N THR A 152 -19.29 7.96 -15.32
CA THR A 152 -19.04 9.04 -16.30
C THR A 152 -20.33 9.71 -16.77
N ILE A 153 -21.37 8.91 -17.08
CA ILE A 153 -22.70 9.41 -17.46
C ILE A 153 -23.33 10.22 -16.31
N VAL A 154 -23.23 9.72 -15.07
CA VAL A 154 -23.74 10.42 -13.88
C VAL A 154 -23.10 11.79 -13.73
N GLN A 155 -21.77 11.86 -13.84
CA GLN A 155 -21.07 13.14 -13.73
C GLN A 155 -21.42 14.11 -14.86
N ILE A 156 -21.52 13.61 -16.10
CA ILE A 156 -21.95 14.43 -17.24
C ILE A 156 -23.38 14.94 -17.05
N GLY A 157 -24.29 14.11 -16.53
CA GLY A 157 -25.66 14.52 -16.26
C GLY A 157 -25.75 15.59 -15.18
N TRP A 158 -25.05 15.43 -14.05
CA TRP A 158 -24.99 16.47 -13.02
C TRP A 158 -24.44 17.79 -13.54
N ALA A 159 -23.37 17.73 -14.35
CA ALA A 159 -22.83 18.91 -14.97
C ALA A 159 -23.80 19.56 -15.98
N ALA A 160 -24.58 18.75 -16.72
CA ALA A 160 -25.60 19.27 -17.62
C ALA A 160 -26.73 19.99 -16.85
N VAL A 161 -27.20 19.43 -15.74
CA VAL A 161 -28.19 20.07 -14.86
C VAL A 161 -27.65 21.40 -14.31
N ALA A 162 -26.40 21.42 -13.85
CA ALA A 162 -25.77 22.63 -13.33
C ALA A 162 -25.62 23.71 -14.42
N CYS A 163 -25.30 23.31 -15.66
CA CYS A 163 -25.28 24.24 -16.79
C CYS A 163 -26.67 24.80 -17.12
N ILE A 164 -27.72 23.97 -17.14
CA ILE A 164 -29.10 24.42 -17.43
C ILE A 164 -29.56 25.38 -16.34
N THR A 165 -29.48 24.98 -15.08
CA THR A 165 -29.97 25.78 -13.94
C THR A 165 -29.16 27.06 -13.74
N GLY A 166 -27.84 27.01 -13.89
CA GLY A 166 -27.01 28.20 -13.85
C GLY A 166 -27.15 29.09 -15.10
N GLY A 167 -27.44 28.52 -16.27
CA GLY A 167 -27.80 29.27 -17.47
C GLY A 167 -29.12 30.03 -17.32
N LEU A 168 -30.13 29.41 -16.68
CA LEU A 168 -31.39 30.07 -16.32
C LEU A 168 -31.13 31.23 -15.35
N ALA A 169 -30.30 31.03 -14.33
CA ALA A 169 -29.93 32.09 -13.40
C ALA A 169 -29.21 33.25 -14.13
N LEU A 170 -28.28 32.95 -15.03
CA LEU A 170 -27.54 33.97 -15.79
C LEU A 170 -28.44 34.74 -16.78
N THR A 171 -29.40 34.05 -17.40
CA THR A 171 -30.44 34.66 -18.25
C THR A 171 -31.24 35.69 -17.45
N ALA A 172 -31.67 35.33 -16.23
CA ALA A 172 -32.41 36.24 -15.35
C ALA A 172 -31.55 37.43 -14.86
N VAL A 173 -30.27 37.21 -14.51
CA VAL A 173 -29.35 38.32 -14.14
C VAL A 173 -29.28 39.37 -15.25
N ALA A 174 -29.23 38.90 -16.50
CA ALA A 174 -29.19 39.72 -17.70
C ALA A 174 -30.56 40.22 -18.16
N ASP A 175 -31.63 40.04 -17.39
CA ASP A 175 -33.01 40.38 -17.77
C ASP A 175 -33.40 39.86 -19.18
N GLY A 176 -32.98 38.65 -19.51
CA GLY A 176 -33.27 38.01 -20.81
C GLY A 176 -32.40 38.46 -21.99
N HIS A 177 -31.48 39.41 -21.81
CA HIS A 177 -30.57 39.85 -22.89
C HIS A 177 -29.56 38.77 -23.29
N ILE A 178 -29.32 37.78 -22.42
CA ILE A 178 -28.51 36.60 -22.70
C ILE A 178 -29.46 35.42 -22.84
N SER A 179 -29.40 34.70 -23.96
CA SER A 179 -30.21 33.49 -24.14
C SER A 179 -29.72 32.35 -23.24
N LEU A 180 -30.63 31.43 -22.90
CA LEU A 180 -30.30 30.24 -22.09
C LEU A 180 -29.14 29.42 -22.69
N ILE A 181 -29.08 29.27 -24.02
CA ILE A 181 -28.00 28.56 -24.71
C ILE A 181 -26.66 29.26 -24.47
N VAL A 182 -26.61 30.59 -24.60
CA VAL A 182 -25.39 31.36 -24.35
C VAL A 182 -24.99 31.23 -22.88
N GLY A 183 -25.95 31.27 -21.96
CA GLY A 183 -25.70 31.03 -20.54
C GLY A 183 -25.07 29.67 -20.28
N ILE A 184 -25.65 28.59 -20.82
CA ILE A 184 -25.12 27.22 -20.75
C ILE A 184 -23.68 27.16 -21.27
N VAL A 185 -23.39 27.76 -22.42
CA VAL A 185 -22.04 27.78 -23.02
C VAL A 185 -21.05 28.49 -22.10
N ILE A 186 -21.41 29.66 -21.56
CA ILE A 186 -20.54 30.43 -20.66
C ILE A 186 -20.19 29.59 -19.43
N LEU A 187 -21.18 28.99 -18.77
CA LEU A 187 -20.95 28.16 -17.59
C LEU A 187 -20.06 26.94 -17.90
N ALA A 188 -20.35 26.23 -18.99
CA ALA A 188 -19.58 25.06 -19.38
C ALA A 188 -18.11 25.40 -19.69
N VAL A 189 -17.86 26.50 -20.40
CA VAL A 189 -16.51 26.94 -20.75
C VAL A 189 -15.74 27.38 -19.50
N VAL A 190 -16.33 28.22 -18.66
CA VAL A 190 -15.66 28.72 -17.44
C VAL A 190 -15.34 27.58 -16.49
N ALA A 191 -16.28 26.66 -16.25
CA ALA A 191 -16.02 25.50 -15.39
C ALA A 191 -14.93 24.59 -15.95
N THR A 192 -14.90 24.38 -17.27
CA THR A 192 -13.85 23.58 -17.93
C THR A 192 -12.48 24.24 -17.81
N LEU A 193 -12.39 25.56 -17.91
CA LEU A 193 -11.13 26.28 -17.71
C LEU A 193 -10.60 26.12 -16.28
N ILE A 194 -11.49 26.18 -15.28
CA ILE A 194 -11.14 26.03 -13.86
C ILE A 194 -10.75 24.57 -13.54
N SER A 195 -11.38 23.57 -14.17
CA SER A 195 -11.06 22.16 -13.91
C SER A 195 -9.62 21.77 -14.31
N PHE A 196 -8.95 22.57 -15.15
CA PHE A 196 -7.53 22.40 -15.45
C PHE A 196 -6.58 22.81 -14.31
N VAL A 197 -7.04 23.55 -13.30
CA VAL A 197 -6.17 24.11 -12.23
C VAL A 197 -5.81 23.07 -11.14
N GLY A 198 -6.36 21.85 -11.22
CA GLY A 198 -5.98 20.71 -10.37
C GLY A 198 -6.64 20.66 -8.99
N LEU A 199 -6.56 19.51 -8.32
CA LEU A 199 -7.31 19.20 -7.09
C LEU A 199 -7.00 20.13 -5.91
N ARG A 200 -5.77 20.63 -5.79
CA ARG A 200 -5.38 21.52 -4.68
C ARG A 200 -6.14 22.84 -4.71
N ALA A 201 -6.27 23.46 -5.89
CA ALA A 201 -6.99 24.71 -6.05
C ALA A 201 -8.49 24.52 -5.81
N ILE A 202 -9.05 23.41 -6.32
CA ILE A 202 -10.44 23.01 -6.05
C ILE A 202 -10.66 22.93 -4.53
N LEU A 203 -9.91 22.10 -3.80
CA LEU A 203 -10.10 21.91 -2.36
C LEU A 203 -9.91 23.19 -1.51
N VAL A 204 -9.17 24.19 -1.99
CA VAL A 204 -9.05 25.50 -1.33
C VAL A 204 -10.31 26.33 -1.56
N TYR A 205 -10.81 26.40 -2.79
CA TYR A 205 -12.04 27.13 -3.11
C TYR A 205 -13.25 26.54 -2.36
N GLU A 206 -13.40 25.21 -2.41
CA GLU A 206 -14.53 24.47 -1.83
C GLU A 206 -14.66 24.67 -0.31
N ARG A 207 -13.52 24.86 0.37
CA ARG A 207 -13.50 25.13 1.82
C ARG A 207 -14.28 26.38 2.22
N TYR A 208 -14.36 27.37 1.34
CA TYR A 208 -14.94 28.67 1.65
C TYR A 208 -16.25 28.94 0.88
N ALA A 209 -16.41 28.38 -0.32
CA ALA A 209 -17.57 28.64 -1.18
C ALA A 209 -18.91 28.28 -0.53
N TRP A 210 -18.96 27.20 0.25
CA TRP A 210 -20.18 26.73 0.91
C TRP A 210 -20.85 27.82 1.78
N PHE A 211 -20.05 28.66 2.44
CA PHE A 211 -20.57 29.66 3.37
C PHE A 211 -21.36 30.74 2.63
N VAL A 212 -20.91 31.12 1.44
CA VAL A 212 -21.61 32.09 0.59
C VAL A 212 -22.96 31.52 0.16
N PHE A 213 -22.99 30.26 -0.31
CA PHE A 213 -24.23 29.62 -0.73
C PHE A 213 -25.19 29.38 0.43
N PHE A 214 -24.67 29.01 1.60
CA PHE A 214 -25.46 28.89 2.82
C PHE A 214 -26.21 30.20 3.13
N ILE A 215 -25.51 31.35 3.13
CA ILE A 215 -26.13 32.65 3.38
C ILE A 215 -27.20 32.98 2.33
N ILE A 216 -26.97 32.64 1.05
CA ILE A 216 -27.97 32.82 0.00
C ILE A 216 -29.26 32.04 0.29
N PHE A 217 -29.17 30.77 0.70
CA PHE A 217 -30.36 29.99 1.02
C PHE A 217 -31.05 30.45 2.31
N ILE A 218 -30.30 30.98 3.30
CA ILE A 218 -30.91 31.65 4.46
C ILE A 218 -31.71 32.89 4.03
N ILE A 219 -31.21 33.67 3.07
CA ILE A 219 -31.95 34.79 2.48
C ILE A 219 -33.23 34.29 1.78
N PHE A 220 -33.17 33.18 1.05
CA PHE A 220 -34.36 32.60 0.41
C PHE A 220 -35.43 32.29 1.46
N PHE A 221 -35.07 31.64 2.57
CA PHE A 221 -36.02 31.37 3.65
C PHE A 221 -36.59 32.64 4.28
N ALA A 222 -35.73 33.65 4.51
CA ALA A 222 -36.16 34.90 5.14
C ALA A 222 -37.14 35.70 4.26
N GLU A 223 -36.88 35.78 2.96
CA GLU A 223 -37.72 36.55 2.03
C GLU A 223 -39.03 35.81 1.69
N THR A 224 -38.96 34.49 1.55
CA THR A 224 -40.08 33.71 0.99
C THR A 224 -40.94 33.01 2.03
N GLY A 225 -40.41 32.69 3.21
CA GLY A 225 -41.09 31.88 4.23
C GLY A 225 -42.41 32.47 4.76
N LYS A 226 -42.58 33.79 4.74
CA LYS A 226 -43.83 34.47 5.14
C LYS A 226 -45.00 34.23 4.18
N TYR A 227 -44.73 33.81 2.95
CA TYR A 227 -45.75 33.56 1.93
C TYR A 227 -46.20 32.09 1.90
N THR A 228 -45.51 31.22 2.64
CA THR A 228 -45.79 29.78 2.65
C THR A 228 -46.69 29.42 3.82
N ASP A 229 -47.74 28.65 3.56
CA ASP A 229 -48.64 28.11 4.59
C ASP A 229 -48.64 26.57 4.53
N ASN A 230 -48.72 25.96 5.71
CA ASN A 230 -48.83 24.52 5.91
C ASN A 230 -50.27 24.05 6.21
N SER A 231 -51.26 24.94 6.10
CA SER A 231 -52.68 24.62 6.30
C SER A 231 -53.33 23.91 5.11
N ASN A 232 -52.73 24.03 3.91
CA ASN A 232 -53.22 23.39 2.69
C ASN A 232 -53.20 21.87 2.82
N LYS A 233 -54.36 21.25 2.58
CA LYS A 233 -54.53 19.79 2.59
C LYS A 233 -54.29 19.25 1.18
N THR A 234 -53.54 18.15 1.09
CA THR A 234 -53.41 17.41 -0.16
C THR A 234 -54.75 16.75 -0.54
N GLU A 235 -55.06 16.73 -1.84
CA GLU A 235 -56.19 15.98 -2.37
C GLU A 235 -55.89 14.47 -2.47
N LEU A 236 -54.61 14.09 -2.43
CA LEU A 236 -54.15 12.71 -2.50
C LEU A 236 -54.58 11.91 -1.27
N LYS A 237 -55.05 10.68 -1.50
CA LYS A 237 -55.51 9.76 -0.44
C LYS A 237 -55.05 8.33 -0.72
N GLY A 238 -54.97 7.53 0.34
CA GLY A 238 -54.70 6.09 0.24
C GLY A 238 -53.41 5.79 -0.52
N THR A 239 -53.51 4.94 -1.54
CA THR A 239 -52.37 4.48 -2.35
C THR A 239 -51.77 5.57 -3.23
N ASP A 240 -52.56 6.56 -3.69
CA ASP A 240 -52.05 7.65 -4.52
C ASP A 240 -51.07 8.52 -3.73
N LEU A 241 -51.41 8.81 -2.47
CA LEU A 241 -50.51 9.53 -1.56
C LEU A 241 -49.22 8.75 -1.32
N SER A 242 -49.32 7.45 -1.04
CA SER A 242 -48.14 6.60 -0.86
C SER A 242 -47.26 6.57 -2.10
N GLY A 243 -47.86 6.53 -3.30
CA GLY A 243 -47.13 6.52 -4.56
C GLY A 243 -46.29 7.79 -4.75
N GLN A 244 -46.90 8.97 -4.57
CA GLN A 244 -46.19 10.25 -4.69
C GLN A 244 -45.11 10.45 -3.61
N VAL A 245 -45.34 9.95 -2.39
CA VAL A 245 -44.32 9.94 -1.33
C VAL A 245 -43.11 9.10 -1.73
N LEU A 246 -43.33 7.90 -2.25
CA LEU A 246 -42.29 6.99 -2.70
C LEU A 246 -41.49 7.58 -3.88
N SER A 247 -42.16 8.18 -4.85
CA SER A 247 -41.52 8.88 -5.97
C SER A 247 -40.64 10.05 -5.50
N LEU A 248 -41.10 10.86 -4.53
CA LEU A 248 -40.26 11.93 -3.98
C LEU A 248 -39.05 11.38 -3.20
N ILE A 249 -39.24 10.29 -2.44
CA ILE A 249 -38.13 9.61 -1.74
C ILE A 249 -37.08 9.16 -2.76
N ALA A 250 -37.50 8.52 -3.86
CA ALA A 250 -36.59 8.01 -4.88
C ALA A 250 -35.71 9.11 -5.49
N ILE A 251 -36.30 10.25 -5.81
CA ILE A 251 -35.60 11.41 -6.40
C ILE A 251 -34.61 12.03 -5.41
N VAL A 252 -35.04 12.29 -4.17
CA VAL A 252 -34.17 12.95 -3.18
C VAL A 252 -33.06 12.01 -2.69
N TYR A 253 -33.37 10.74 -2.49
CA TYR A 253 -32.38 9.71 -2.21
C TYR A 253 -31.35 9.63 -3.35
N GLY A 254 -31.81 9.55 -4.60
CA GLY A 254 -30.94 9.44 -5.77
C GLY A 254 -30.01 10.64 -5.94
N SER A 255 -30.52 11.84 -5.65
CA SER A 255 -29.70 13.06 -5.60
C SER A 255 -28.48 12.90 -4.67
N SER A 256 -28.69 12.44 -3.44
CA SER A 256 -27.62 12.33 -2.43
C SER A 256 -26.77 11.06 -2.57
N ALA A 257 -27.36 9.94 -3.01
CA ALA A 257 -26.68 8.65 -3.14
C ALA A 257 -25.74 8.58 -4.35
N SER A 258 -26.00 9.37 -5.40
CA SER A 258 -25.21 9.33 -6.65
C SER A 258 -23.75 9.71 -6.48
N TRP A 259 -23.44 10.56 -5.48
CA TRP A 259 -22.10 11.02 -5.14
C TRP A 259 -21.16 9.90 -4.63
N GLN A 260 -21.70 8.74 -4.25
CA GLN A 260 -20.93 7.61 -3.71
C GLN A 260 -19.87 7.06 -4.66
N THR A 261 -20.05 7.25 -5.97
CA THR A 261 -19.17 6.71 -7.01
C THR A 261 -17.98 7.60 -7.37
N MET A 262 -17.85 8.74 -6.69
CA MET A 262 -16.70 9.64 -6.81
C MET A 262 -16.11 10.08 -5.47
N ALA A 263 -16.72 9.75 -4.34
CA ALA A 263 -16.33 10.31 -3.05
C ALA A 263 -14.86 10.04 -2.67
N SER A 264 -14.36 8.82 -2.90
CA SER A 264 -12.96 8.49 -2.65
C SER A 264 -11.98 9.26 -3.54
N ASP A 265 -12.41 9.82 -4.66
CA ASP A 265 -11.55 10.59 -5.56
C ASP A 265 -10.94 11.77 -4.82
N TYR A 266 -11.71 12.43 -3.96
CA TYR A 266 -11.21 13.56 -3.19
C TYR A 266 -10.45 13.12 -1.94
N TYR A 267 -10.57 11.85 -1.50
CA TYR A 267 -10.10 11.42 -0.19
C TYR A 267 -8.79 10.63 -0.21
N VAL A 268 -8.26 10.29 -1.39
CA VAL A 268 -7.01 9.52 -1.55
C VAL A 268 -5.78 10.13 -0.87
N HIS A 269 -5.80 11.44 -0.57
CA HIS A 269 -4.67 12.15 0.03
C HIS A 269 -4.72 12.21 1.56
N TYR A 270 -5.83 11.82 2.20
CA TYR A 270 -5.91 11.81 3.65
C TYR A 270 -5.12 10.63 4.25
N PRO A 271 -4.52 10.81 5.44
CA PRO A 271 -3.77 9.76 6.12
C PRO A 271 -4.57 8.46 6.30
N VAL A 272 -3.89 7.32 6.18
CA VAL A 272 -4.51 5.97 6.30
C VAL A 272 -5.21 5.80 7.66
N ASN A 273 -4.65 6.37 8.71
CA ASN A 273 -5.16 6.30 10.08
C ASN A 273 -6.27 7.33 10.41
N VAL A 274 -6.79 8.10 9.44
CA VAL A 274 -7.95 8.97 9.71
C VAL A 274 -9.14 8.11 10.18
N SER A 275 -9.86 8.58 11.20
CA SER A 275 -10.98 7.84 11.77
C SER A 275 -12.07 7.58 10.73
N ARG A 276 -12.48 6.31 10.57
CA ARG A 276 -13.52 5.91 9.62
C ARG A 276 -14.87 6.54 9.95
N TRP A 277 -15.22 6.60 11.24
CA TRP A 277 -16.43 7.27 11.71
C TRP A 277 -16.43 8.76 11.39
N LYS A 278 -15.27 9.42 11.49
CA LYS A 278 -15.15 10.83 11.09
C LYS A 278 -15.42 10.98 9.59
N VAL A 279 -14.78 10.16 8.75
CA VAL A 279 -14.99 10.19 7.29
C VAL A 279 -16.46 9.96 6.94
N PHE A 280 -17.08 8.95 7.55
CA PHE A 280 -18.49 8.62 7.37
C PHE A 280 -19.40 9.81 7.75
N LEU A 281 -19.33 10.27 9.00
CA LEU A 281 -20.22 11.32 9.52
C LEU A 281 -20.01 12.66 8.80
N MET A 282 -18.76 13.07 8.55
CA MET A 282 -18.45 14.33 7.86
C MET A 282 -18.97 14.32 6.42
N THR A 283 -18.89 13.18 5.73
CA THR A 283 -19.38 13.06 4.35
C THR A 283 -20.90 12.97 4.31
N THR A 284 -21.49 12.12 5.16
CA THR A 284 -22.95 11.95 5.22
C THR A 284 -23.66 13.25 5.54
N PHE A 285 -23.23 13.95 6.59
CA PHE A 285 -23.84 15.23 6.94
C PHE A 285 -23.36 16.38 6.05
N GLY A 286 -22.18 16.29 5.45
CA GLY A 286 -21.69 17.24 4.45
C GLY A 286 -22.51 17.22 3.16
N ILE A 287 -23.15 16.09 2.83
CA ILE A 287 -24.10 16.00 1.72
C ILE A 287 -25.51 16.29 2.20
N ALA A 288 -25.96 15.60 3.26
CA ALA A 288 -27.37 15.60 3.65
C ALA A 288 -27.86 16.97 4.13
N ILE A 289 -27.09 17.66 4.99
CA ILE A 289 -27.50 18.97 5.51
C ILE A 289 -27.56 20.01 4.38
N PRO A 290 -26.53 20.14 3.53
CA PRO A 290 -26.51 21.20 2.54
C PRO A 290 -27.48 20.95 1.37
N THR A 291 -27.65 19.69 0.96
CA THR A 291 -28.71 19.28 0.02
C THR A 291 -30.09 19.62 0.57
N SER A 292 -30.34 19.32 1.85
CA SER A 292 -31.61 19.64 2.50
C SER A 292 -31.84 21.14 2.51
N ILE A 293 -30.85 21.97 2.84
CA ILE A 293 -31.01 23.44 2.86
C ILE A 293 -31.46 23.96 1.49
N GLY A 294 -30.81 23.52 0.41
CA GLY A 294 -31.18 23.93 -0.95
C GLY A 294 -32.59 23.47 -1.36
N MET A 295 -32.88 22.16 -1.18
CA MET A 295 -34.19 21.59 -1.54
C MET A 295 -35.34 22.13 -0.67
N LEU A 296 -35.11 22.34 0.62
CA LEU A 296 -36.11 22.92 1.52
C LEU A 296 -36.48 24.34 1.11
N ALA A 297 -35.51 25.14 0.63
CA ALA A 297 -35.82 26.45 0.06
C ALA A 297 -36.71 26.31 -1.19
N GLY A 298 -36.46 25.30 -2.03
CA GLY A 298 -37.33 24.95 -3.15
C GLY A 298 -38.76 24.60 -2.73
N CYS A 299 -38.91 23.76 -1.70
CA CYS A 299 -40.21 23.45 -1.11
C CYS A 299 -40.92 24.72 -0.62
N VAL A 300 -40.24 25.56 0.16
CA VAL A 300 -40.85 26.78 0.71
C VAL A 300 -41.35 27.70 -0.39
N VAL A 301 -40.55 27.90 -1.45
CA VAL A 301 -40.91 28.76 -2.58
C VAL A 301 -42.06 28.17 -3.38
N SER A 302 -42.01 26.88 -3.74
CA SER A 302 -43.05 26.28 -4.57
C SER A 302 -44.41 26.29 -3.90
N PHE A 303 -44.48 25.97 -2.60
CA PHE A 303 -45.73 26.07 -1.85
C PHE A 303 -46.15 27.53 -1.60
N GLY A 304 -45.21 28.48 -1.60
CA GLY A 304 -45.51 29.91 -1.57
C GLY A 304 -46.21 30.41 -2.84
N MET A 305 -45.99 29.76 -3.99
CA MET A 305 -46.67 30.10 -5.26
C MET A 305 -48.20 29.96 -5.15
N ASN A 306 -48.69 29.05 -4.30
CA ASN A 306 -50.12 28.92 -4.02
C ASN A 306 -50.75 30.22 -3.47
N ASN A 307 -49.95 31.05 -2.79
CA ASN A 307 -50.37 32.32 -2.19
C ASN A 307 -49.84 33.55 -2.95
N ARG A 308 -49.04 33.32 -4.01
CA ARG A 308 -48.40 34.34 -4.85
C ARG A 308 -48.60 33.98 -6.32
N PRO A 309 -49.77 34.33 -6.90
CA PRO A 309 -50.06 34.05 -8.31
C PRO A 309 -49.01 34.62 -9.26
N ASP A 310 -48.44 35.80 -8.93
CA ASP A 310 -47.34 36.40 -9.68
C ASP A 310 -46.08 35.54 -9.74
N TRP A 311 -45.83 34.71 -8.71
CA TRP A 311 -44.72 33.76 -8.72
C TRP A 311 -45.03 32.54 -9.59
N SER A 312 -46.26 32.02 -9.52
CA SER A 312 -46.71 30.92 -10.39
C SER A 312 -46.64 31.32 -11.86
N ASP A 313 -47.15 32.51 -12.20
CA ASP A 313 -47.15 33.04 -13.56
C ASP A 313 -45.72 33.18 -14.11
N VAL A 314 -44.79 33.72 -13.30
CA VAL A 314 -43.38 33.86 -13.70
C VAL A 314 -42.71 32.49 -13.84
N TYR A 315 -42.99 31.54 -12.94
CA TYR A 315 -42.40 30.20 -13.03
C TYR A 315 -42.86 29.48 -14.30
N GLU A 316 -44.15 29.54 -14.63
CA GLU A 316 -44.74 28.85 -15.78
C GLU A 316 -44.34 29.51 -17.12
N ASN A 317 -44.26 30.85 -17.17
CA ASN A 317 -44.07 31.57 -18.43
C ASN A 317 -42.61 32.02 -18.68
N GLU A 318 -41.83 32.27 -17.63
CA GLU A 318 -40.45 32.80 -17.72
C GLU A 318 -39.40 31.84 -17.15
N GLY A 319 -39.80 30.91 -16.27
CA GLY A 319 -38.97 29.85 -15.74
C GLY A 319 -38.23 30.18 -14.43
N LEU A 320 -37.50 29.18 -13.93
CA LEU A 320 -36.89 29.16 -12.59
C LEU A 320 -35.99 30.36 -12.27
N GLY A 321 -35.19 30.83 -13.24
CA GLY A 321 -34.26 31.94 -13.03
C GLY A 321 -34.99 33.24 -12.70
N PHE A 322 -36.06 33.55 -13.44
CA PHE A 322 -36.88 34.72 -13.23
C PHE A 322 -37.75 34.60 -11.97
N LEU A 323 -38.21 33.38 -11.62
CA LEU A 323 -38.86 33.14 -10.33
C LEU A 323 -37.95 33.56 -9.16
N ILE A 324 -36.69 33.10 -9.16
CA ILE A 324 -35.71 33.48 -8.13
C ILE A 324 -35.46 34.99 -8.13
N GLN A 325 -35.43 35.61 -9.31
CA GLN A 325 -35.24 37.06 -9.43
C GLN A 325 -36.43 37.86 -8.87
N THR A 326 -37.64 37.32 -8.98
CA THR A 326 -38.91 37.97 -8.61
C THR A 326 -39.23 37.79 -7.12
N MET A 327 -38.89 36.63 -6.54
CA MET A 327 -39.13 36.37 -5.13
C MET A 327 -38.15 37.11 -4.18
N LEU A 328 -37.11 37.74 -4.72
CA LEU A 328 -36.09 38.47 -3.95
C LEU A 328 -36.17 39.98 -4.19
N TYR A 329 -36.02 40.76 -3.12
CA TYR A 329 -36.04 42.22 -3.16
C TYR A 329 -34.82 42.82 -2.41
N PRO A 330 -34.29 44.00 -2.82
CA PRO A 330 -34.57 44.75 -4.05
C PRO A 330 -33.96 44.10 -5.30
N ARG A 331 -34.43 44.48 -6.51
CA ARG A 331 -34.05 43.82 -7.78
C ARG A 331 -32.55 43.77 -8.04
N GLY A 332 -31.80 44.82 -7.69
CA GLY A 332 -30.33 44.82 -7.80
C GLY A 332 -29.66 43.79 -6.90
N PHE A 333 -30.21 43.57 -5.71
CA PHE A 333 -29.75 42.53 -4.79
C PHE A 333 -30.10 41.13 -5.30
N ALA A 334 -31.31 40.93 -5.85
CA ALA A 334 -31.70 39.67 -6.49
C ALA A 334 -30.71 39.25 -7.60
N LYS A 335 -30.28 40.21 -8.44
CA LYS A 335 -29.26 39.97 -9.47
C LYS A 335 -27.90 39.59 -8.90
N LEU A 336 -27.48 40.22 -7.79
CA LEU A 336 -26.24 39.84 -7.10
C LEU A 336 -26.34 38.39 -6.60
N ILE A 337 -27.44 38.02 -5.95
CA ILE A 337 -27.66 36.68 -5.41
C ILE A 337 -27.68 35.64 -6.53
N LEU A 338 -28.39 35.89 -7.63
CA LEU A 338 -28.38 35.02 -8.81
C LEU A 338 -26.98 34.88 -9.42
N THR A 339 -26.20 35.97 -9.49
CA THR A 339 -24.81 35.92 -9.98
C THR A 339 -23.95 35.01 -9.10
N LEU A 340 -24.12 35.08 -7.78
CA LEU A 340 -23.44 34.18 -6.86
C LEU A 340 -23.92 32.72 -6.99
N LEU A 341 -25.21 32.49 -7.28
CA LEU A 341 -25.74 31.15 -7.57
C LEU A 341 -25.20 30.57 -8.88
N VAL A 342 -24.91 31.40 -9.90
CA VAL A 342 -24.20 30.94 -11.11
C VAL A 342 -22.84 30.33 -10.74
N LEU A 343 -22.14 30.90 -9.75
CA LEU A 343 -20.88 30.35 -9.25
C LEU A 343 -21.06 28.97 -8.60
N SER A 344 -22.22 28.69 -7.99
CA SER A 344 -22.54 27.35 -7.48
C SER A 344 -22.68 26.31 -8.60
N GLY A 345 -23.27 26.69 -9.74
CA GLY A 345 -23.36 25.83 -10.92
C GLY A 345 -21.99 25.55 -11.54
N ILE A 346 -21.13 26.56 -11.61
CA ILE A 346 -19.73 26.39 -12.02
C ILE A 346 -19.01 25.43 -11.08
N ASN A 347 -19.27 25.53 -9.77
CA ASN A 347 -18.66 24.65 -8.78
C ASN A 347 -19.00 23.17 -8.98
N VAL A 348 -20.29 22.86 -9.13
CA VAL A 348 -20.77 21.49 -9.43
C VAL A 348 -20.10 20.96 -10.69
N ASN A 349 -20.01 21.77 -11.75
CA ASN A 349 -19.35 21.38 -12.99
C ASN A 349 -17.87 21.05 -12.81
N VAL A 350 -17.14 21.83 -12.00
CA VAL A 350 -15.71 21.57 -11.74
C VAL A 350 -15.53 20.21 -11.07
N ILE A 351 -16.33 19.91 -10.05
CA ILE A 351 -16.34 18.63 -9.32
C ILE A 351 -16.68 17.47 -10.29
N SER A 352 -17.74 17.61 -11.07
CA SER A 352 -18.22 16.56 -11.98
C SER A 352 -17.27 16.31 -13.15
N ILE A 353 -16.77 17.36 -13.82
CA ILE A 353 -15.82 17.22 -14.95
C ILE A 353 -14.53 16.54 -14.49
N TYR A 354 -14.02 16.90 -13.31
CA TYR A 354 -12.82 16.30 -12.74
C TYR A 354 -12.99 14.78 -12.55
N SER A 355 -14.07 14.34 -11.89
CA SER A 355 -14.30 12.91 -11.65
C SER A 355 -14.76 12.13 -12.89
N ALA A 356 -15.46 12.78 -13.83
CA ALA A 356 -15.81 12.18 -15.12
C ALA A 356 -14.55 11.78 -15.91
N ALA A 357 -13.57 12.69 -16.00
CA ALA A 357 -12.33 12.45 -16.71
C ALA A 357 -11.50 11.30 -16.08
N ILE A 358 -11.46 11.24 -14.75
CA ILE A 358 -10.81 10.13 -14.01
C ILE A 358 -11.53 8.80 -14.29
N SER A 359 -12.87 8.81 -14.31
CA SER A 359 -13.67 7.62 -14.60
C SER A 359 -13.44 7.08 -16.00
N CYS A 360 -13.30 7.96 -17.00
CA CYS A 360 -12.92 7.57 -18.37
C CYS A 360 -11.55 6.87 -18.41
N GLN A 361 -10.56 7.39 -17.69
CA GLN A 361 -9.24 6.76 -17.57
C GLN A 361 -9.31 5.37 -16.91
N GLN A 362 -10.34 5.11 -16.09
CA GLN A 362 -10.53 3.84 -15.41
C GLN A 362 -11.31 2.79 -16.21
N PHE A 363 -11.80 3.10 -17.44
CA PHE A 363 -12.46 2.13 -18.32
C PHE A 363 -11.57 0.92 -18.64
N SER A 364 -10.31 1.17 -18.96
CA SER A 364 -9.30 0.13 -19.21
C SER A 364 -7.91 0.73 -19.33
N ARG A 365 -6.87 -0.13 -19.36
CA ARG A 365 -5.46 0.28 -19.49
C ARG A 365 -5.18 1.18 -20.71
N PRO A 366 -5.75 0.96 -21.91
CA PRO A 366 -5.55 1.89 -23.03
C PRO A 366 -6.14 3.28 -22.79
N PHE A 367 -7.29 3.39 -22.12
CA PHE A 367 -7.95 4.67 -21.84
C PHE A 367 -7.18 5.47 -20.79
N ALA A 368 -6.54 4.77 -19.83
CA ALA A 368 -5.61 5.36 -18.88
C ALA A 368 -4.38 6.01 -19.55
N ARG A 369 -4.01 5.61 -20.77
CA ARG A 369 -2.90 6.23 -21.51
C ARG A 369 -3.27 7.56 -22.17
N VAL A 370 -4.57 7.81 -22.37
CA VAL A 370 -5.04 9.07 -22.94
C VAL A 370 -4.95 10.15 -21.86
N PRO A 371 -4.25 11.27 -22.13
CA PRO A 371 -4.15 12.40 -21.20
C PRO A 371 -5.50 12.88 -20.70
N ARG A 372 -5.56 13.25 -19.42
CA ARG A 372 -6.78 13.70 -18.75
C ARG A 372 -7.41 14.90 -19.43
N PHE A 373 -6.60 15.83 -19.94
CA PHE A 373 -7.15 17.02 -20.60
C PHE A 373 -8.00 16.70 -21.83
N ILE A 374 -7.72 15.59 -22.54
CA ILE A 374 -8.53 15.15 -23.67
C ILE A 374 -9.89 14.64 -23.17
N TRP A 375 -9.88 13.85 -22.09
CA TRP A 375 -11.13 13.40 -21.46
C TRP A 375 -11.96 14.57 -20.96
N VAL A 376 -11.32 15.59 -20.35
CA VAL A 376 -11.99 16.83 -19.94
C VAL A 376 -12.70 17.51 -21.12
N LEU A 377 -12.05 17.64 -22.28
CA LEU A 377 -12.65 18.25 -23.47
C LEU A 377 -13.78 17.40 -24.08
N LEU A 378 -13.64 16.07 -24.06
CA LEU A 378 -14.70 15.16 -24.51
C LEU A 378 -15.92 15.22 -23.59
N CYS A 379 -15.70 15.20 -22.27
CA CYS A 379 -16.75 15.38 -21.28
C CYS A 379 -17.42 16.76 -21.44
N PHE A 380 -16.64 17.83 -21.64
CA PHE A 380 -17.18 19.17 -21.92
C PHE A 380 -18.12 19.18 -23.14
N ALA A 381 -17.71 18.57 -24.26
CA ALA A 381 -18.55 18.50 -25.46
C ALA A 381 -19.85 17.71 -25.21
N ALA A 382 -19.77 16.60 -24.48
CA ALA A 382 -20.93 15.79 -24.11
C ALA A 382 -21.89 16.55 -23.17
N ILE A 383 -21.35 17.23 -22.16
CA ILE A 383 -22.12 18.08 -21.22
C ILE A 383 -22.84 19.17 -22.00
N LEU A 384 -22.15 19.85 -22.92
CA LEU A 384 -22.74 20.92 -23.72
C LEU A 384 -23.90 20.41 -24.59
N GLY A 385 -23.70 19.28 -25.28
CA GLY A 385 -24.76 18.67 -26.08
C GLY A 385 -25.98 18.26 -25.24
N LEU A 386 -25.74 17.64 -24.08
CA LEU A 386 -26.81 17.20 -23.19
C LEU A 386 -27.55 18.39 -22.55
N ALA A 387 -26.84 19.41 -22.09
CA ALA A 387 -27.43 20.60 -21.49
C ALA A 387 -28.27 21.39 -22.50
N ILE A 388 -27.76 21.56 -23.73
CA ILE A 388 -28.51 22.23 -24.80
C ILE A 388 -29.77 21.44 -25.15
N GLY A 389 -29.71 20.10 -25.19
CA GLY A 389 -30.87 19.25 -25.49
C GLY A 389 -31.91 19.21 -24.36
N GLY A 390 -31.48 19.18 -23.10
CA GLY A 390 -32.35 19.04 -21.92
C GLY A 390 -32.97 20.35 -21.41
N ARG A 391 -32.58 21.51 -21.96
CA ARG A 391 -32.93 22.83 -21.43
C ARG A 391 -34.42 23.17 -21.38
N GLU A 392 -35.22 22.57 -22.26
CA GLU A 392 -36.65 22.92 -22.44
C GLU A 392 -37.58 22.23 -21.42
N GLN A 393 -37.10 21.22 -20.69
CA GLN A 393 -37.93 20.39 -19.80
C GLN A 393 -37.14 20.01 -18.52
N LEU A 394 -36.78 21.00 -17.71
CA LEU A 394 -35.92 20.81 -16.53
C LEU A 394 -36.52 19.86 -15.48
N SER A 395 -37.81 19.98 -15.16
CA SER A 395 -38.47 19.13 -14.15
C SER A 395 -38.49 17.66 -14.58
N VAL A 396 -38.90 17.39 -15.83
CA VAL A 396 -38.87 16.05 -16.45
C VAL A 396 -37.44 15.49 -16.47
N TYR A 397 -36.46 16.34 -16.78
CA TYR A 397 -35.05 15.94 -16.72
C TYR A 397 -34.66 15.53 -15.30
N LEU A 398 -34.95 16.36 -14.30
CA LEU A 398 -34.59 16.10 -12.90
C LEU A 398 -35.27 14.84 -12.37
N GLN A 399 -36.57 14.66 -12.62
CA GLN A 399 -37.30 13.46 -12.19
C GLN A 399 -36.64 12.20 -12.76
N ASN A 400 -36.59 12.08 -14.08
CA ASN A 400 -36.07 10.87 -14.73
C ASN A 400 -34.60 10.63 -14.40
N PHE A 401 -33.78 11.68 -14.39
CA PHE A 401 -32.35 11.55 -14.15
C PHE A 401 -32.07 11.13 -12.71
N LEU A 402 -32.58 11.86 -11.71
CA LEU A 402 -32.23 11.64 -10.30
C LEU A 402 -32.75 10.31 -9.77
N SER A 403 -33.96 9.93 -10.18
CA SER A 403 -34.52 8.61 -9.92
C SER A 403 -33.59 7.51 -10.45
N LEU A 404 -33.25 7.57 -11.75
CA LEU A 404 -32.34 6.61 -12.38
C LEU A 404 -31.00 6.52 -11.66
N LEU A 405 -30.47 7.66 -11.20
CA LEU A 405 -29.24 7.70 -10.41
C LEU A 405 -29.38 6.94 -9.08
N GLY A 406 -30.50 7.07 -8.37
CA GLY A 406 -30.73 6.37 -7.11
C GLY A 406 -30.70 4.86 -7.27
N TYR A 407 -31.36 4.33 -8.31
CA TYR A 407 -31.54 2.90 -8.47
C TYR A 407 -30.22 2.15 -8.65
N TRP A 408 -29.39 2.57 -9.61
CA TRP A 408 -28.10 1.90 -9.83
C TRP A 408 -27.10 2.19 -8.69
N SER A 409 -27.20 3.37 -8.06
CA SER A 409 -26.41 3.75 -6.88
C SER A 409 -26.74 2.84 -5.69
N THR A 410 -28.00 2.47 -5.52
CA THR A 410 -28.43 1.48 -4.53
C THR A 410 -27.76 0.13 -4.77
N GLN A 411 -27.73 -0.34 -6.03
CA GLN A 411 -27.06 -1.60 -6.37
C GLN A 411 -25.55 -1.54 -6.10
N TYR A 412 -24.90 -0.44 -6.49
CA TYR A 412 -23.49 -0.21 -6.22
C TYR A 412 -23.20 -0.25 -4.71
N PHE A 413 -24.00 0.45 -3.91
CA PHE A 413 -23.91 0.44 -2.45
C PHE A 413 -24.04 -0.97 -1.89
N VAL A 414 -25.09 -1.71 -2.27
CA VAL A 414 -25.36 -3.06 -1.74
C VAL A 414 -24.22 -4.02 -2.07
N ILE A 415 -23.71 -3.99 -3.31
CA ILE A 415 -22.62 -4.86 -3.74
C ILE A 415 -21.32 -4.51 -2.99
N LEU A 416 -20.96 -3.23 -2.92
CA LEU A 416 -19.74 -2.77 -2.26
C LEU A 416 -19.79 -3.01 -0.74
N CYS A 417 -20.92 -2.71 -0.11
CA CYS A 417 -21.17 -2.93 1.31
C CYS A 417 -21.12 -4.42 1.65
N SER A 418 -21.81 -5.26 0.87
CA SER A 418 -21.78 -6.71 1.08
C SER A 418 -20.38 -7.30 0.89
N GLU A 419 -19.65 -6.89 -0.16
CA GLU A 419 -18.25 -7.31 -0.35
C GLU A 419 -17.40 -6.94 0.88
N HIS A 420 -17.49 -5.71 1.37
CA HIS A 420 -16.69 -5.27 2.49
C HIS A 420 -17.06 -5.92 3.83
N VAL A 421 -18.35 -5.94 4.16
CA VAL A 421 -18.85 -6.42 5.46
C VAL A 421 -18.79 -7.94 5.55
N ILE A 422 -19.31 -8.65 4.53
CA ILE A 422 -19.47 -10.11 4.58
C ILE A 422 -18.20 -10.81 4.07
N PHE A 423 -17.68 -10.42 2.91
CA PHE A 423 -16.62 -11.17 2.23
C PHE A 423 -15.20 -10.73 2.60
N ARG A 424 -15.05 -9.50 3.11
CA ARG A 424 -13.78 -8.91 3.58
C ARG A 424 -13.75 -8.63 5.08
N GLY A 425 -14.81 -8.97 5.82
CA GLY A 425 -14.84 -8.89 7.29
C GLY A 425 -14.61 -7.49 7.85
N MET A 426 -15.02 -6.45 7.13
CA MET A 426 -14.76 -5.03 7.46
C MET A 426 -13.28 -4.66 7.66
N ASN A 427 -12.36 -5.45 7.11
CA ASN A 427 -10.93 -5.18 7.22
C ASN A 427 -10.34 -4.79 5.85
N PHE A 428 -9.73 -3.61 5.79
CA PHE A 428 -9.04 -3.12 4.60
C PHE A 428 -7.76 -3.91 4.26
N ASP A 429 -7.18 -4.61 5.22
CA ASP A 429 -6.02 -5.50 4.99
C ASP A 429 -6.38 -6.71 4.11
N ASN A 430 -7.68 -7.05 4.02
CA ASN A 430 -8.17 -8.12 3.15
C ASN A 430 -8.29 -7.69 1.68
N TYR A 431 -7.87 -6.47 1.34
CA TYR A 431 -7.80 -5.97 -0.04
C TYR A 431 -6.36 -6.02 -0.54
N ASP A 432 -6.14 -6.68 -1.67
CA ASP A 432 -4.85 -6.65 -2.38
C ASP A 432 -4.72 -5.32 -3.14
N LEU A 433 -4.28 -4.26 -2.45
CA LEU A 433 -4.28 -2.88 -2.97
C LEU A 433 -3.39 -2.67 -4.20
N ASP A 434 -2.42 -3.56 -4.45
CA ASP A 434 -1.56 -3.49 -5.65
C ASP A 434 -2.17 -4.21 -6.86
N ALA A 435 -3.20 -5.04 -6.64
CA ALA A 435 -3.97 -5.69 -7.71
C ALA A 435 -4.98 -4.78 -8.42
N TRP A 436 -5.20 -3.54 -7.96
CA TRP A 436 -6.30 -2.69 -8.41
C TRP A 436 -6.37 -2.50 -9.94
N ASN A 437 -5.23 -2.62 -10.65
CA ASN A 437 -5.14 -2.52 -12.11
C ASN A 437 -4.66 -3.81 -12.79
N ASP A 438 -4.72 -4.96 -12.10
CA ASP A 438 -4.35 -6.29 -12.60
C ASP A 438 -5.57 -7.22 -12.71
N PRO A 439 -6.08 -7.48 -13.94
CA PRO A 439 -7.24 -8.35 -14.15
C PRO A 439 -7.08 -9.75 -13.57
N SER A 440 -5.85 -10.27 -13.49
CA SER A 440 -5.57 -11.64 -13.05
C SER A 440 -5.64 -11.82 -11.53
N ARG A 441 -5.57 -10.72 -10.78
CA ARG A 441 -5.60 -10.70 -9.31
C ARG A 441 -6.90 -10.14 -8.76
N LEU A 442 -7.73 -9.55 -9.62
CA LEU A 442 -9.08 -9.10 -9.28
C LEU A 442 -10.09 -10.24 -9.48
N PRO A 443 -11.24 -10.21 -8.78
CA PRO A 443 -12.30 -11.16 -9.08
C PRO A 443 -12.76 -11.00 -10.53
N LEU A 444 -13.30 -12.08 -11.12
CA LEU A 444 -13.94 -12.01 -12.43
C LEU A 444 -15.15 -11.07 -12.40
N GLY A 445 -15.87 -11.06 -11.27
CA GLY A 445 -17.00 -10.18 -11.03
C GLY A 445 -18.32 -10.72 -11.58
N ILE A 446 -18.40 -12.00 -11.91
CA ILE A 446 -19.60 -12.64 -12.46
C ILE A 446 -20.77 -12.49 -11.48
N ALA A 447 -20.53 -12.69 -10.18
CA ALA A 447 -21.56 -12.52 -9.16
C ALA A 447 -22.09 -11.08 -9.12
N ALA A 448 -21.19 -10.09 -9.15
CA ALA A 448 -21.56 -8.68 -9.13
C ALA A 448 -22.25 -8.26 -10.44
N GLY A 449 -21.74 -8.69 -11.60
CA GLY A 449 -22.33 -8.41 -12.91
C GLY A 449 -23.71 -9.04 -13.07
N PHE A 450 -23.89 -10.28 -12.61
CA PHE A 450 -25.18 -10.96 -12.62
C PHE A 450 -26.18 -10.29 -11.66
N ALA A 451 -25.77 -10.01 -10.42
CA ALA A 451 -26.63 -9.30 -9.47
C ALA A 451 -26.98 -7.88 -9.97
N PHE A 452 -26.04 -7.20 -10.62
CA PHE A 452 -26.30 -5.90 -11.24
C PHE A 452 -27.33 -6.02 -12.37
N ALA A 453 -27.20 -7.01 -13.26
CA ALA A 453 -28.17 -7.24 -14.34
C ALA A 453 -29.57 -7.65 -13.84
N ILE A 454 -29.67 -8.48 -12.81
CA ILE A 454 -30.96 -8.86 -12.21
C ILE A 454 -31.58 -7.70 -11.45
N GLY A 455 -30.77 -6.93 -10.71
CA GLY A 455 -31.25 -5.68 -10.14
C GLY A 455 -31.65 -4.69 -11.23
N ILE A 456 -31.10 -4.80 -12.46
CA ILE A 456 -31.59 -4.03 -13.60
C ILE A 456 -33.02 -4.42 -14.02
N ALA A 457 -33.38 -5.69 -13.91
CA ALA A 457 -34.77 -6.07 -14.08
C ALA A 457 -35.63 -5.56 -12.92
N ALA A 458 -35.10 -5.56 -11.68
CA ALA A 458 -35.86 -5.17 -10.49
C ALA A 458 -36.33 -3.71 -10.52
N TRP A 459 -35.43 -2.74 -10.67
CA TRP A 459 -35.85 -1.34 -10.80
C TRP A 459 -36.75 -1.09 -12.02
N LEU A 460 -36.57 -1.76 -13.17
CA LEU A 460 -37.53 -1.68 -14.28
C LEU A 460 -38.94 -2.19 -13.87
N MET A 461 -39.06 -3.10 -12.91
CA MET A 461 -40.38 -3.51 -12.42
C MET A 461 -41.00 -2.46 -11.49
N GLY A 462 -40.20 -1.71 -10.74
CA GLY A 462 -40.64 -0.81 -9.68
C GLY A 462 -40.64 0.69 -10.03
N MET A 463 -39.96 1.10 -11.09
CA MET A 463 -39.76 2.52 -11.42
C MET A 463 -41.01 3.16 -12.00
N VAL A 464 -41.21 4.43 -11.73
CA VAL A 464 -42.31 5.27 -12.21
C VAL A 464 -41.72 6.56 -12.75
N GLU A 465 -41.36 6.51 -14.03
CA GLU A 465 -40.74 7.59 -14.77
C GLU A 465 -41.70 8.15 -15.81
N THR A 466 -41.44 9.37 -16.30
CA THR A 466 -42.38 10.04 -17.22
C THR A 466 -42.53 9.31 -18.56
N TRP A 467 -41.58 8.45 -18.91
CA TRP A 467 -41.53 7.68 -20.15
C TRP A 467 -41.83 6.19 -19.95
N TYR A 468 -41.87 5.71 -18.71
CA TYR A 468 -42.10 4.30 -18.43
C TYR A 468 -42.57 4.08 -16.99
N VAL A 469 -43.66 3.33 -16.84
CA VAL A 469 -44.18 2.87 -15.55
C VAL A 469 -44.01 1.36 -15.44
N GLY A 470 -43.24 0.93 -14.45
CA GLY A 470 -42.98 -0.46 -14.15
C GLY A 470 -44.24 -1.19 -13.66
N PRO A 471 -44.40 -2.49 -13.98
CA PRO A 471 -45.60 -3.23 -13.62
C PRO A 471 -45.92 -3.28 -12.12
N LEU A 472 -44.92 -3.20 -11.23
CA LEU A 472 -45.13 -3.16 -9.79
C LEU A 472 -45.36 -1.73 -9.28
N GLY A 473 -44.65 -0.76 -9.84
CA GLY A 473 -44.86 0.66 -9.49
C GLY A 473 -46.27 1.14 -9.87
N GLY A 474 -46.78 0.69 -11.01
CA GLY A 474 -48.15 0.98 -11.47
C GLY A 474 -49.27 0.36 -10.65
N LEU A 475 -48.97 -0.51 -9.67
CA LEU A 475 -49.97 -1.04 -8.74
C LEU A 475 -50.23 -0.09 -7.56
N ILE A 476 -49.41 0.94 -7.38
CA ILE A 476 -49.46 1.83 -6.22
C ILE A 476 -50.16 3.13 -6.63
N GLY A 477 -51.48 3.11 -6.54
CA GLY A 477 -52.30 4.26 -6.91
C GLY A 477 -52.45 4.44 -8.42
N LYS A 478 -53.16 5.49 -8.81
CA LYS A 478 -53.51 5.80 -10.20
C LYS A 478 -52.30 6.21 -11.03
N ASP A 479 -51.44 7.04 -10.46
CA ASP A 479 -50.28 7.63 -11.16
C ASP A 479 -48.99 6.82 -10.92
N GLY A 480 -49.09 5.73 -10.14
CA GLY A 480 -47.97 4.87 -9.76
C GLY A 480 -47.17 5.37 -8.55
N GLY A 481 -46.39 4.47 -7.96
CA GLY A 481 -45.46 4.77 -6.88
C GLY A 481 -44.10 4.15 -7.11
N ASP A 482 -43.04 4.97 -7.08
CA ASP A 482 -41.71 4.48 -7.36
C ASP A 482 -41.11 3.66 -6.21
N ILE A 483 -40.99 2.35 -6.41
CA ILE A 483 -40.39 1.42 -5.43
C ILE A 483 -39.08 0.81 -5.93
N ALA A 484 -38.48 1.40 -6.97
CA ALA A 484 -37.33 0.79 -7.62
C ALA A 484 -36.09 0.72 -6.72
N ASN A 485 -35.88 1.70 -5.83
CA ASN A 485 -34.76 1.70 -4.88
C ASN A 485 -34.89 0.56 -3.85
N GLU A 486 -36.05 0.44 -3.20
CA GLU A 486 -36.32 -0.58 -2.19
C GLU A 486 -36.26 -1.98 -2.81
N PHE A 487 -36.87 -2.14 -3.99
CA PHE A 487 -36.91 -3.43 -4.65
C PHE A 487 -35.54 -3.83 -5.19
N THR A 488 -34.79 -2.91 -5.80
CA THR A 488 -33.42 -3.22 -6.26
C THR A 488 -32.45 -3.46 -5.11
N PHE A 489 -32.64 -2.80 -3.96
CA PHE A 489 -31.86 -3.08 -2.74
C PHE A 489 -32.03 -4.54 -2.31
N LEU A 490 -33.28 -4.98 -2.14
CA LEU A 490 -33.60 -6.33 -1.69
C LEU A 490 -33.16 -7.39 -2.70
N VAL A 491 -33.50 -7.20 -3.98
CA VAL A 491 -33.16 -8.15 -5.04
C VAL A 491 -31.65 -8.26 -5.19
N THR A 492 -30.94 -7.13 -5.22
CA THR A 492 -29.47 -7.15 -5.36
C THR A 492 -28.80 -7.83 -4.17
N ALA A 493 -29.28 -7.62 -2.94
CA ALA A 493 -28.73 -8.29 -1.75
C ALA A 493 -28.98 -9.81 -1.78
N ILE A 494 -30.21 -10.22 -2.08
CA ILE A 494 -30.62 -11.63 -2.16
C ILE A 494 -29.88 -12.37 -3.28
N VAL A 495 -29.56 -11.69 -4.39
CA VAL A 495 -28.85 -12.31 -5.52
C VAL A 495 -27.33 -12.27 -5.32
N TYR A 496 -26.77 -11.12 -4.95
CA TYR A 496 -25.32 -10.94 -4.88
C TYR A 496 -24.67 -11.82 -3.80
N ILE A 497 -25.25 -11.87 -2.60
CA ILE A 497 -24.62 -12.59 -1.47
C ILE A 497 -24.47 -14.09 -1.80
N PRO A 498 -25.52 -14.85 -2.18
CA PRO A 498 -25.38 -16.24 -2.59
C PRO A 498 -24.51 -16.42 -3.83
N ALA A 499 -24.68 -15.58 -4.86
CA ALA A 499 -23.88 -15.66 -6.09
C ALA A 499 -22.39 -15.49 -5.81
N ARG A 500 -22.03 -14.61 -4.87
CA ARG A 500 -20.64 -14.36 -4.49
C ARG A 500 -20.05 -15.50 -3.67
N PHE A 501 -20.82 -16.15 -2.79
CA PHE A 501 -20.41 -17.41 -2.15
C PHE A 501 -20.14 -18.50 -3.20
N LEU A 502 -21.01 -18.62 -4.20
CA LEU A 502 -20.85 -19.58 -5.29
C LEU A 502 -19.63 -19.26 -6.15
N GLU A 503 -19.42 -17.99 -6.53
CA GLU A 503 -18.26 -17.54 -7.31
C GLU A 503 -16.94 -17.87 -6.59
N LYS A 504 -16.85 -17.61 -5.28
CA LYS A 504 -15.67 -17.98 -4.47
C LYS A 504 -15.45 -19.50 -4.41
N LYS A 505 -16.53 -20.31 -4.40
CA LYS A 505 -16.45 -21.77 -4.40
C LYS A 505 -16.04 -22.34 -5.76
N ILE A 506 -16.62 -21.85 -6.85
CA ILE A 506 -16.33 -22.33 -8.22
C ILE A 506 -14.90 -21.96 -8.64
N ILE A 507 -14.44 -20.74 -8.33
CA ILE A 507 -13.07 -20.31 -8.66
C ILE A 507 -12.02 -21.03 -7.79
N ALA A 508 -12.39 -21.54 -6.61
CA ALA A 508 -11.54 -22.43 -5.83
C ALA A 508 -11.40 -23.84 -6.44
N PHE A 509 -12.30 -24.24 -7.35
CA PHE A 509 -12.32 -25.56 -8.00
C PHE A 509 -11.85 -25.56 -9.47
N LEU A 510 -11.80 -24.41 -10.14
CA LEU A 510 -11.36 -24.28 -11.53
C LEU A 510 -10.03 -23.50 -11.61
N PRO A 511 -8.92 -24.12 -12.08
CA PRO A 511 -7.72 -23.35 -12.40
C PRO A 511 -8.04 -22.33 -13.48
N TYR A 512 -7.53 -21.11 -13.31
CA TYR A 512 -7.78 -19.92 -14.17
C TYR A 512 -7.38 -20.07 -15.65
N THR A 513 -6.97 -21.25 -16.10
CA THR A 513 -6.65 -21.57 -17.50
C THR A 513 -7.85 -22.02 -18.34
N SER A 514 -9.04 -22.21 -17.75
CA SER A 514 -10.15 -22.85 -18.46
C SER A 514 -11.48 -22.09 -18.35
N ILE A 515 -11.52 -20.81 -18.73
CA ILE A 515 -12.81 -20.14 -19.01
C ILE A 515 -12.68 -19.35 -20.32
N SER A 516 -12.66 -20.09 -21.43
CA SER A 516 -13.10 -19.61 -22.73
C SER A 516 -14.53 -20.10 -22.91
N LEU A 517 -15.52 -19.39 -22.37
CA LEU A 517 -16.92 -19.69 -22.67
C LEU A 517 -17.61 -18.45 -23.24
N PHE A 518 -17.57 -18.38 -24.58
CA PHE A 518 -18.73 -17.92 -25.34
C PHE A 518 -19.88 -18.89 -25.02
N ILE A 519 -21.02 -18.38 -24.58
CA ILE A 519 -22.27 -19.14 -24.51
C ILE A 519 -23.06 -18.84 -25.79
N PRO A 520 -23.29 -19.81 -26.69
CA PRO A 520 -24.46 -19.79 -27.55
C PRO A 520 -25.67 -20.30 -26.73
N LEU A 521 -26.82 -19.64 -26.90
CA LEU A 521 -28.11 -20.15 -26.44
C LEU A 521 -28.37 -21.54 -27.04
N SER A 522 -28.54 -22.57 -26.21
CA SER A 522 -29.56 -23.62 -26.37
C SER A 522 -29.40 -24.77 -25.36
N VAL A 523 -30.55 -25.23 -24.84
CA VAL A 523 -30.86 -26.56 -24.25
C VAL A 523 -30.64 -26.77 -22.74
N LEU A 524 -31.74 -26.69 -22.00
CA LEU A 524 -32.08 -27.54 -20.83
C LEU A 524 -32.74 -28.84 -21.35
N PRO A 525 -32.62 -30.03 -20.70
CA PRO A 525 -33.46 -30.32 -19.52
C PRO A 525 -32.97 -31.38 -18.48
N THR A 526 -33.49 -31.22 -17.25
CA THR A 526 -33.97 -32.19 -16.20
C THR A 526 -33.27 -33.54 -15.91
N SER A 527 -32.93 -33.81 -14.63
CA SER A 527 -33.64 -34.74 -13.69
C SER A 527 -32.77 -35.39 -12.59
N SER A 528 -33.39 -35.60 -11.41
CA SER A 528 -33.11 -36.58 -10.31
C SER A 528 -32.11 -36.29 -9.16
N LEU A 529 -32.67 -36.06 -7.95
CA LEU A 529 -32.17 -36.35 -6.58
C LEU A 529 -32.05 -37.89 -6.32
N PRO A 530 -31.66 -38.48 -5.15
CA PRO A 530 -31.46 -37.93 -3.77
C PRO A 530 -30.37 -38.59 -2.83
N ILE A 531 -30.26 -38.06 -1.60
CA ILE A 531 -29.92 -38.70 -0.28
C ILE A 531 -28.48 -39.20 0.01
N LEU A 532 -27.84 -38.60 1.04
CA LEU A 532 -27.44 -39.31 2.27
C LEU A 532 -27.16 -38.36 3.44
N THR A 533 -27.62 -38.81 4.60
CA THR A 533 -27.83 -38.16 5.89
C THR A 533 -26.64 -38.26 6.86
N SER A 534 -26.67 -37.38 7.87
CA SER A 534 -26.23 -37.61 9.27
C SER A 534 -24.72 -37.62 9.57
N PHE A 535 -24.24 -36.59 10.27
CA PHE A 535 -23.68 -36.63 11.65
C PHE A 535 -23.17 -35.22 12.04
N TYR A 536 -23.76 -34.63 13.08
CA TYR A 536 -23.14 -33.61 13.96
C TYR A 536 -22.90 -34.31 15.32
N PRO A 537 -22.18 -33.74 16.32
CA PRO A 537 -21.22 -32.63 16.35
C PRO A 537 -19.95 -32.99 17.17
N GLN A 538 -18.76 -32.50 16.81
CA GLN A 538 -17.65 -32.21 17.74
C GLN A 538 -16.46 -31.67 16.94
N TYR A 539 -15.59 -30.90 17.59
CA TYR A 539 -14.47 -30.11 17.04
C TYR A 539 -14.82 -28.68 16.59
N PHE A 540 -15.27 -27.87 17.56
CA PHE A 540 -14.60 -26.59 17.75
C PHE A 540 -13.19 -26.85 18.29
N HIS A 541 -12.20 -26.11 17.77
CA HIS A 541 -10.74 -26.23 17.97
C HIS A 541 -10.03 -27.38 17.23
N ILE A 542 -9.39 -27.02 16.12
CA ILE A 542 -7.95 -27.10 15.81
C ILE A 542 -7.83 -26.84 14.30
N MET A 543 -7.45 -25.62 13.90
CA MET A 543 -6.91 -25.39 12.56
C MET A 543 -5.41 -25.67 12.66
N THR A 544 -5.01 -26.88 12.28
CA THR A 544 -3.60 -27.28 12.22
C THR A 544 -2.83 -26.35 11.28
N MET A 545 -1.80 -25.67 11.81
CA MET A 545 -0.82 -24.99 10.96
C MET A 545 -0.02 -26.05 10.21
N ALA A 546 -0.11 -26.04 8.87
CA ALA A 546 0.61 -27.00 8.04
C ALA A 546 2.13 -26.89 8.25
N ASP A 547 2.83 -28.04 8.24
CA ASP A 547 4.29 -28.11 8.34
C ASP A 547 5.00 -27.14 7.36
N PRO A 548 6.17 -26.56 7.73
CA PRO A 548 6.89 -25.55 6.96
C PRO A 548 7.62 -26.15 5.73
N ILE A 549 6.90 -26.96 4.96
CA ILE A 549 7.35 -27.69 3.79
C ILE A 549 6.85 -26.96 2.55
N TRP A 550 7.68 -26.88 1.51
CA TRP A 550 7.27 -26.34 0.21
C TRP A 550 6.15 -27.17 -0.39
N ARG A 551 5.04 -26.53 -0.73
CA ARG A 551 3.90 -27.14 -1.41
C ARG A 551 3.56 -26.35 -2.64
N GLU A 552 3.31 -27.06 -3.74
CA GLU A 552 2.74 -26.45 -4.92
C GLU A 552 1.27 -26.09 -4.63
N THR A 553 0.99 -24.79 -4.54
CA THR A 553 -0.37 -24.29 -4.23
C THR A 553 -1.21 -24.09 -5.48
N ARG A 554 -0.55 -23.97 -6.63
CA ARG A 554 -1.09 -23.94 -7.99
C ARG A 554 0.06 -24.13 -8.97
N PRO A 555 -0.19 -24.54 -10.23
CA PRO A 555 0.86 -24.86 -11.20
C PRO A 555 1.96 -23.79 -11.26
N GLY A 556 3.20 -24.19 -10.99
CA GLY A 556 4.38 -23.33 -11.01
C GLY A 556 4.54 -22.41 -9.79
N ARG A 557 3.69 -22.49 -8.75
CA ARG A 557 3.79 -21.67 -7.54
C ARG A 557 3.91 -22.56 -6.29
N TRP A 558 5.06 -22.44 -5.65
CA TRP A 558 5.43 -23.17 -4.46
C TRP A 558 5.42 -22.25 -3.25
N GLU A 559 4.86 -22.70 -2.14
CA GLU A 559 4.76 -21.91 -0.91
C GLU A 559 5.07 -22.75 0.31
N ARG A 560 5.64 -22.09 1.32
CA ARG A 560 5.67 -22.58 2.70
C ARG A 560 5.46 -21.44 3.68
N PRO A 561 5.02 -21.70 4.92
CA PRO A 561 5.11 -20.74 6.01
C PRO A 561 6.52 -20.16 6.17
N GLN A 562 6.59 -18.87 6.54
CA GLN A 562 7.86 -18.26 6.95
C GLN A 562 8.32 -18.80 8.30
N THR A 563 9.62 -19.09 8.40
CA THR A 563 10.24 -19.54 9.65
C THR A 563 10.31 -18.41 10.68
N TYR A 564 10.51 -18.74 11.95
CA TYR A 564 10.68 -17.73 13.00
C TYR A 564 11.89 -16.81 12.73
N LEU A 565 12.98 -17.32 12.13
CA LEU A 565 14.15 -16.50 11.77
C LEU A 565 13.87 -15.56 10.60
N GLU A 566 13.15 -16.02 9.57
CA GLU A 566 12.76 -15.18 8.43
C GLU A 566 11.91 -14.00 8.89
N LYS A 567 10.94 -14.23 9.78
CA LYS A 567 10.10 -13.19 10.37
C LYS A 567 10.94 -12.20 11.19
N MET A 568 11.79 -12.71 12.08
CA MET A 568 12.65 -11.87 12.92
C MET A 568 13.62 -11.01 12.10
N ASN A 569 14.22 -11.57 11.05
CA ASN A 569 15.14 -10.86 10.17
C ASN A 569 14.41 -9.80 9.30
N ILE A 570 13.13 -10.01 8.95
CA ILE A 570 12.31 -9.00 8.28
C ILE A 570 11.96 -7.84 9.21
N LEU A 571 11.75 -8.10 10.49
CA LEU A 571 11.47 -7.04 11.47
C LEU A 571 12.72 -6.20 11.70
N THR A 572 13.85 -6.86 11.97
CA THR A 572 15.11 -6.22 12.38
C THR A 572 15.92 -5.56 11.25
N ARG A 573 15.56 -5.81 9.99
CA ARG A 573 16.12 -5.06 8.84
C ARG A 573 15.70 -3.58 8.82
N ASN A 574 14.58 -3.23 9.47
CA ASN A 574 14.07 -1.87 9.48
C ASN A 574 14.73 -1.07 10.61
N VAL A 575 15.35 0.06 10.27
CA VAL A 575 15.90 1.03 11.22
C VAL A 575 15.13 2.34 11.05
N PRO A 576 14.54 2.92 12.11
CA PRO A 576 13.65 4.09 12.02
C PRO A 576 14.22 5.26 11.20
N ASN A 577 15.51 5.53 11.34
CA ASN A 577 16.19 6.63 10.65
C ASN A 577 16.77 6.27 9.27
N ALA A 578 16.52 5.07 8.75
CA ALA A 578 17.07 4.54 7.51
C ALA A 578 16.01 3.97 6.55
N ILE A 579 14.87 4.65 6.41
CA ILE A 579 13.78 4.23 5.51
C ILE A 579 14.31 4.06 4.08
N GLY A 580 13.99 2.92 3.46
CA GLY A 580 14.46 2.58 2.11
C GLY A 580 15.87 1.98 2.05
N ARG A 581 16.47 1.62 3.19
CA ARG A 581 17.73 0.84 3.27
C ARG A 581 17.52 -0.45 4.07
N ASP A 582 18.45 -1.38 3.92
CA ASP A 582 18.34 -2.74 4.43
C ASP A 582 19.42 -3.01 5.49
N ASN A 583 19.04 -2.99 6.78
CA ASN A 583 19.99 -3.29 7.84
C ASN A 583 20.34 -4.79 7.83
N TRP A 584 21.60 -5.10 8.09
CA TRP A 584 22.15 -6.45 8.16
C TRP A 584 22.12 -7.28 6.87
N ALA A 585 21.81 -6.68 5.71
CA ALA A 585 21.99 -7.34 4.41
C ALA A 585 23.41 -7.92 4.28
N LYS A 586 23.51 -9.13 3.72
CA LYS A 586 24.75 -9.91 3.68
C LYS A 586 25.44 -9.73 2.33
N ASN A 587 26.76 -9.59 2.40
CA ASN A 587 27.64 -9.40 1.26
C ASN A 587 28.72 -10.48 1.30
N ALA A 588 28.79 -11.34 0.28
CA ALA A 588 29.89 -12.28 0.09
C ALA A 588 30.57 -11.99 -1.24
N VAL A 589 31.89 -11.90 -1.22
CA VAL A 589 32.64 -11.36 -2.35
C VAL A 589 33.87 -12.20 -2.66
N ALA A 590 34.10 -12.45 -3.95
CA ALA A 590 35.29 -13.10 -4.46
C ALA A 590 35.98 -12.22 -5.51
N LYS A 591 37.30 -12.11 -5.42
CA LYS A 591 38.13 -11.58 -6.50
C LYS A 591 38.52 -12.71 -7.45
N LEU A 592 38.19 -12.55 -8.73
CA LEU A 592 38.33 -13.59 -9.75
C LEU A 592 39.40 -13.21 -10.77
N THR A 593 40.29 -14.16 -11.09
CA THR A 593 41.18 -14.08 -12.25
C THR A 593 40.68 -15.07 -13.29
N PHE A 594 40.17 -14.56 -14.41
CA PHE A 594 39.67 -15.38 -15.52
C PHE A 594 40.82 -15.84 -16.42
N ASP A 595 40.71 -17.04 -16.98
CA ASP A 595 41.63 -17.54 -18.00
C ASP A 595 41.58 -16.63 -19.25
N PRO A 596 42.70 -16.35 -19.93
CA PRO A 596 42.72 -15.49 -21.13
C PRO A 596 41.79 -15.96 -22.27
N SER A 597 41.39 -17.23 -22.29
CA SER A 597 40.39 -17.74 -23.22
C SER A 597 38.98 -17.16 -23.02
N ILE A 598 38.66 -16.67 -21.82
CA ILE A 598 37.37 -16.09 -21.47
C ILE A 598 37.34 -14.60 -21.86
N LYS A 599 36.84 -14.32 -23.07
CA LYS A 599 36.79 -12.95 -23.62
C LYS A 599 35.74 -12.04 -22.97
N ASP A 600 34.65 -12.62 -22.47
CA ASP A 600 33.58 -11.88 -21.79
C ASP A 600 33.22 -12.53 -20.45
N PRO A 601 33.95 -12.18 -19.37
CA PRO A 601 33.67 -12.67 -18.03
C PRO A 601 32.24 -12.36 -17.54
N ALA A 602 31.66 -11.23 -17.97
CA ALA A 602 30.33 -10.82 -17.53
C ALA A 602 29.25 -11.77 -18.07
N ALA A 603 29.33 -12.16 -19.34
CA ALA A 603 28.41 -13.12 -19.94
C ALA A 603 28.51 -14.52 -19.28
N TYR A 604 29.73 -14.94 -18.93
CA TYR A 604 29.97 -16.19 -18.20
C TYR A 604 29.32 -16.16 -16.82
N LEU A 605 29.56 -15.11 -16.04
CA LEU A 605 28.95 -14.93 -14.72
C LEU A 605 27.42 -14.80 -14.78
N GLN A 606 26.88 -14.12 -15.79
CA GLN A 606 25.44 -14.00 -15.98
C GLN A 606 24.79 -15.37 -16.26
N THR A 607 25.45 -16.21 -17.07
CA THR A 607 24.99 -17.58 -17.36
C THR A 607 25.08 -18.46 -16.11
N ALA A 608 26.19 -18.38 -15.38
CA ALA A 608 26.34 -19.05 -14.09
C ALA A 608 25.26 -18.60 -13.09
N TRP A 609 24.92 -17.31 -13.03
CA TRP A 609 23.87 -16.79 -12.15
C TRP A 609 22.48 -17.39 -12.45
N LYS A 610 22.17 -17.57 -13.73
CA LYS A 610 20.97 -18.29 -14.16
C LYS A 610 20.99 -19.76 -13.71
N GLN A 611 22.16 -20.42 -13.79
CA GLN A 611 22.36 -21.79 -13.31
C GLN A 611 22.19 -21.89 -11.78
N VAL A 612 22.71 -20.91 -11.02
CA VAL A 612 22.52 -20.86 -9.55
C VAL A 612 21.03 -20.80 -9.20
N ARG A 613 20.22 -19.97 -9.88
CA ARG A 613 18.77 -19.95 -9.66
C ARG A 613 18.11 -21.29 -9.98
N TYR A 614 18.55 -21.97 -11.02
CA TYR A 614 18.00 -23.28 -11.36
C TYR A 614 18.30 -24.32 -10.27
N ASN A 615 19.52 -24.31 -9.76
CA ASN A 615 19.99 -25.23 -8.73
C ASN A 615 19.45 -24.88 -7.33
N HIS A 616 19.20 -23.59 -7.07
CA HIS A 616 18.70 -23.07 -5.80
C HIS A 616 17.56 -22.07 -6.05
N PRO A 617 16.36 -22.54 -6.40
CA PRO A 617 15.25 -21.67 -6.81
C PRO A 617 14.81 -20.68 -5.72
N GLU A 618 15.03 -21.01 -4.46
CA GLU A 618 14.71 -20.18 -3.30
C GLU A 618 15.41 -18.81 -3.28
N ILE A 619 16.51 -18.62 -4.02
CA ILE A 619 17.17 -17.30 -4.14
C ILE A 619 16.24 -16.28 -4.83
N ALA A 620 15.27 -16.77 -5.60
CA ALA A 620 14.23 -15.99 -6.27
C ALA A 620 12.85 -16.11 -5.60
N ALA A 621 12.74 -16.77 -4.44
CA ALA A 621 11.51 -16.77 -3.64
C ALA A 621 11.25 -15.38 -3.03
N PHE A 622 10.15 -15.11 -2.34
CA PHE A 622 9.94 -13.85 -1.63
C PHE A 622 8.87 -14.00 -0.53
N PRO A 623 8.96 -13.21 0.56
CA PRO A 623 7.97 -13.25 1.62
C PRO A 623 6.69 -12.52 1.18
N TYR A 624 5.53 -13.08 1.50
CA TYR A 624 4.23 -12.47 1.27
C TYR A 624 3.19 -13.08 2.19
N ASN A 625 2.50 -12.25 2.98
CA ASN A 625 1.42 -12.65 3.87
C ASN A 625 1.77 -13.84 4.80
N GLY A 626 2.93 -13.77 5.47
CA GLY A 626 3.38 -14.82 6.38
C GLY A 626 3.94 -16.08 5.71
N ASN A 627 3.98 -16.14 4.39
CA ASN A 627 4.51 -17.25 3.60
C ASN A 627 5.76 -16.85 2.80
N TYR A 628 6.62 -17.82 2.51
CA TYR A 628 7.72 -17.70 1.55
C TYR A 628 7.30 -18.36 0.24
N ILE A 629 7.32 -17.60 -0.85
CA ILE A 629 6.72 -17.96 -2.13
C ILE A 629 7.80 -18.08 -3.20
N TYR A 630 7.84 -19.19 -3.92
CA TYR A 630 8.62 -19.34 -5.15
C TYR A 630 7.69 -19.49 -6.37
N ARG A 631 8.07 -18.88 -7.49
CA ARG A 631 7.38 -19.03 -8.77
C ARG A 631 8.35 -19.55 -9.82
N VAL A 632 7.99 -20.67 -10.43
CA VAL A 632 8.68 -21.24 -11.58
C VAL A 632 8.52 -20.28 -12.76
N GLY A 633 9.64 -19.84 -13.32
CA GLY A 633 9.65 -18.92 -14.46
C GLY A 633 9.68 -19.64 -15.80
N ASP A 634 9.09 -19.01 -16.81
CA ASP A 634 9.31 -19.30 -18.24
C ASP A 634 10.54 -18.56 -18.78
N GLY A 635 10.95 -18.85 -20.03
CA GLY A 635 12.15 -18.25 -20.63
C GLY A 635 12.22 -16.71 -20.49
N PRO A 636 11.17 -15.96 -20.87
CA PRO A 636 11.14 -14.50 -20.72
C PRO A 636 11.23 -14.02 -19.27
N SER A 637 10.51 -14.61 -18.32
CA SER A 637 10.57 -14.20 -16.91
C SER A 637 11.89 -14.56 -16.22
N ILE A 638 12.55 -15.64 -16.64
CA ILE A 638 13.91 -15.95 -16.21
C ILE A 638 14.89 -14.91 -16.76
N ALA A 639 14.79 -14.54 -18.04
CA ALA A 639 15.63 -13.50 -18.62
C ALA A 639 15.45 -12.15 -17.90
N LEU A 640 14.19 -11.77 -17.61
CA LEU A 640 13.88 -10.55 -16.86
C LEU A 640 14.49 -10.58 -15.44
N TRP A 641 14.40 -11.72 -14.75
CA TRP A 641 15.00 -11.85 -13.42
C TRP A 641 16.53 -11.76 -13.49
N VAL A 642 17.17 -12.41 -14.46
CA VAL A 642 18.62 -12.31 -14.63
C VAL A 642 19.02 -10.86 -14.91
N SER A 643 18.31 -10.15 -15.79
CA SER A 643 18.60 -8.72 -16.06
C SER A 643 18.33 -7.81 -14.85
N ALA A 644 17.38 -8.18 -13.99
CA ALA A 644 17.05 -7.41 -12.79
C ALA A 644 18.01 -7.69 -11.62
N THR A 645 18.65 -8.86 -11.59
CA THR A 645 19.45 -9.33 -10.45
C THR A 645 20.93 -9.49 -10.71
N PHE A 646 21.37 -9.44 -11.97
CA PHE A 646 22.78 -9.41 -12.36
C PHE A 646 23.14 -8.02 -12.87
N SER A 647 24.12 -7.37 -12.24
CA SER A 647 24.53 -6.02 -12.60
C SER A 647 26.04 -5.94 -12.79
N VAL A 648 26.47 -5.38 -13.92
CA VAL A 648 27.88 -5.05 -14.15
C VAL A 648 28.10 -3.61 -13.67
N VAL A 649 29.07 -3.43 -12.79
CA VAL A 649 29.43 -2.14 -12.19
C VAL A 649 30.81 -1.74 -12.70
N GLU A 650 30.90 -0.52 -13.20
CA GLU A 650 32.14 0.08 -13.72
C GLU A 650 32.47 1.34 -12.91
N GLY A 651 33.76 1.65 -12.79
CA GLY A 651 34.30 2.82 -12.11
C GLY A 651 34.16 2.80 -10.59
N LYS A 652 33.90 1.65 -9.97
CA LYS A 652 33.72 1.51 -8.51
C LYS A 652 34.37 0.25 -7.98
N THR A 653 34.83 0.33 -6.74
CA THR A 653 35.26 -0.80 -5.90
C THR A 653 34.11 -1.35 -5.08
N VAL A 654 34.28 -2.55 -4.51
CA VAL A 654 33.26 -3.15 -3.63
C VAL A 654 33.03 -2.32 -2.37
N ASP A 655 34.08 -1.73 -1.80
CA ASP A 655 33.93 -0.88 -0.60
C ASP A 655 33.18 0.43 -0.91
N GLU A 656 33.27 0.95 -2.15
CA GLU A 656 32.43 2.07 -2.60
C GLU A 656 30.98 1.67 -2.87
N LEU A 657 30.72 0.41 -3.22
CA LEU A 657 29.36 -0.10 -3.43
C LEU A 657 28.68 -0.47 -2.10
N LEU A 658 29.44 -0.95 -1.12
CA LEU A 658 28.98 -1.28 0.23
C LEU A 658 28.31 -0.05 0.89
N GLY A 659 27.17 -0.27 1.54
CA GLY A 659 26.40 0.81 2.15
C GLY A 659 25.54 1.62 1.19
N ARG A 660 25.77 1.53 -0.13
CA ARG A 660 25.13 2.39 -1.14
C ARG A 660 24.06 1.69 -1.97
N ILE A 661 23.87 0.39 -1.77
CA ILE A 661 22.79 -0.36 -2.42
C ILE A 661 21.46 0.02 -1.75
N PRO A 662 20.47 0.52 -2.50
CA PRO A 662 19.16 0.83 -1.95
C PRO A 662 18.44 -0.45 -1.51
N ARG A 663 17.41 -0.33 -0.68
CA ARG A 663 16.59 -1.48 -0.31
C ARG A 663 16.10 -2.20 -1.56
N ASN A 664 16.37 -3.49 -1.59
CA ASN A 664 15.99 -4.37 -2.69
C ASN A 664 15.54 -5.70 -2.09
N GLU A 665 14.35 -6.15 -2.48
CA GLU A 665 13.80 -7.42 -2.00
C GLU A 665 14.42 -8.62 -2.74
N GLN A 666 15.17 -8.40 -3.81
CA GLN A 666 15.84 -9.44 -4.59
C GLN A 666 17.28 -9.67 -4.11
N MET A 667 17.73 -10.92 -4.20
CA MET A 667 19.15 -11.23 -4.12
C MET A 667 19.82 -10.77 -5.42
N MET A 668 20.97 -10.12 -5.28
CA MET A 668 21.69 -9.49 -6.37
C MET A 668 23.08 -10.10 -6.53
N CYS A 669 23.55 -10.18 -7.77
CA CYS A 669 24.91 -10.52 -8.15
C CYS A 669 25.51 -9.32 -8.88
N TYR A 670 26.51 -8.68 -8.28
CA TYR A 670 27.23 -7.55 -8.87
C TYR A 670 28.59 -8.01 -9.36
N PHE A 671 28.91 -7.74 -10.62
CA PHE A 671 30.25 -7.93 -11.16
C PHE A 671 30.93 -6.58 -11.35
N LEU A 672 31.97 -6.31 -10.58
CA LEU A 672 32.76 -5.09 -10.64
C LEU A 672 33.91 -5.31 -11.62
N ARG A 673 33.78 -4.72 -12.80
CA ARG A 673 34.62 -5.04 -13.96
C ARG A 673 36.08 -4.65 -13.76
N ASP A 674 36.33 -3.49 -13.15
CA ASP A 674 37.69 -2.93 -13.03
C ASP A 674 38.54 -3.67 -11.99
N THR A 675 37.92 -4.15 -10.92
CA THR A 675 38.60 -4.91 -9.86
C THR A 675 38.52 -6.42 -10.08
N SER A 676 37.69 -6.87 -11.03
CA SER A 676 37.35 -8.27 -11.29
C SER A 676 36.79 -8.97 -10.06
N GLU A 677 35.86 -8.30 -9.38
CA GLU A 677 35.23 -8.77 -8.14
C GLU A 677 33.77 -9.12 -8.41
N VAL A 678 33.29 -10.22 -7.82
CA VAL A 678 31.87 -10.58 -7.84
C VAL A 678 31.31 -10.58 -6.43
N MET A 679 30.21 -9.85 -6.23
CA MET A 679 29.55 -9.69 -4.94
C MET A 679 28.13 -10.24 -4.99
N ILE A 680 27.84 -11.21 -4.12
CA ILE A 680 26.48 -11.60 -3.77
C ILE A 680 25.98 -10.67 -2.67
N TRP A 681 24.91 -9.94 -2.95
CA TRP A 681 24.19 -9.11 -1.99
C TRP A 681 22.79 -9.67 -1.75
N SER A 682 22.37 -9.79 -0.50
CA SER A 682 21.02 -10.27 -0.18
C SER A 682 20.47 -9.67 1.11
N PRO A 683 19.16 -9.36 1.19
CA PRO A 683 18.49 -9.15 2.45
C PRO A 683 18.71 -10.32 3.41
N HIS A 684 18.90 -10.02 4.70
CA HIS A 684 19.26 -11.03 5.71
C HIS A 684 18.16 -12.09 5.93
N TYR A 685 16.90 -11.77 5.67
CA TYR A 685 15.83 -12.75 5.86
C TYR A 685 15.95 -13.95 4.91
N ARG A 686 16.65 -13.81 3.79
CA ARG A 686 16.87 -14.90 2.83
C ARG A 686 18.03 -15.79 3.24
N VAL A 687 19.12 -15.16 3.66
CA VAL A 687 20.44 -15.80 3.82
C VAL A 687 21.11 -15.35 5.10
N ASP A 688 21.87 -16.26 5.70
CA ASP A 688 22.90 -15.91 6.66
C ASP A 688 24.26 -15.73 5.96
N ALA A 689 25.30 -15.39 6.74
CA ALA A 689 26.64 -15.19 6.20
C ALA A 689 27.15 -16.41 5.40
N ARG A 690 26.96 -17.63 5.93
CA ARG A 690 27.37 -18.87 5.26
C ARG A 690 26.54 -19.14 4.00
N GLY A 691 25.24 -18.88 4.03
CA GLY A 691 24.36 -18.99 2.87
C GLY A 691 24.79 -18.05 1.73
N ALA A 692 25.24 -16.84 2.05
CA ALA A 692 25.83 -15.94 1.05
C ALA A 692 27.16 -16.48 0.47
N ILE A 693 28.03 -17.06 1.31
CA ILE A 693 29.28 -17.73 0.88
C ILE A 693 28.96 -18.92 -0.03
N PHE A 694 27.98 -19.75 0.33
CA PHE A 694 27.58 -20.89 -0.48
C PHE A 694 26.96 -20.44 -1.80
N CYS A 695 26.14 -19.39 -1.81
CA CYS A 695 25.61 -18.83 -3.05
C CYS A 695 26.74 -18.33 -3.98
N LEU A 696 27.76 -17.66 -3.42
CA LEU A 696 28.95 -17.24 -4.15
C LEU A 696 29.74 -18.45 -4.68
N ASN A 697 29.93 -19.49 -3.88
CA ASN A 697 30.60 -20.72 -4.32
C ASN A 697 29.82 -21.42 -5.44
N HIS A 698 28.49 -21.55 -5.30
CA HIS A 698 27.62 -22.13 -6.33
C HIS A 698 27.71 -21.37 -7.65
N LEU A 699 27.90 -20.05 -7.61
CA LEU A 699 28.17 -19.23 -8.80
C LEU A 699 29.50 -19.62 -9.44
N VAL A 700 30.57 -19.72 -8.66
CA VAL A 700 31.90 -20.12 -9.16
C VAL A 700 31.86 -21.53 -9.74
N GLU A 701 31.32 -22.51 -9.02
CA GLU A 701 31.19 -23.90 -9.48
C GLU A 701 30.37 -24.03 -10.76
N SER A 702 29.31 -23.22 -10.90
CA SER A 702 28.47 -23.21 -12.09
C SER A 702 29.23 -22.82 -13.36
N LEU A 703 30.38 -22.13 -13.25
CA LEU A 703 31.21 -21.79 -14.41
C LEU A 703 31.83 -23.03 -15.08
N ALA A 704 32.06 -24.12 -14.34
CA ALA A 704 32.60 -25.36 -14.89
C ALA A 704 31.55 -26.20 -15.65
N ASN A 705 30.26 -26.06 -15.31
CA ASN A 705 29.19 -26.95 -15.77
C ASN A 705 27.96 -26.18 -16.26
N MET A 706 28.17 -25.14 -17.08
CA MET A 706 27.08 -24.29 -17.57
C MET A 706 26.18 -25.05 -18.56
N ASN A 707 24.87 -25.09 -18.28
CA ASN A 707 23.88 -25.55 -19.24
C ASN A 707 23.21 -24.33 -19.92
N PRO A 708 23.43 -24.08 -21.22
CA PRO A 708 22.78 -22.95 -21.91
C PRO A 708 21.27 -23.15 -22.10
N ASN A 709 20.79 -24.40 -22.08
CA ASN A 709 19.41 -24.81 -22.40
C ASN A 709 18.60 -25.19 -21.14
N LEU A 710 18.75 -24.45 -20.04
CA LEU A 710 18.00 -24.70 -18.81
C LEU A 710 16.49 -24.57 -19.00
N VAL A 711 15.77 -25.67 -18.78
CA VAL A 711 14.29 -25.71 -18.76
C VAL A 711 13.79 -25.64 -17.32
N PHE A 712 13.32 -24.45 -16.92
CA PHE A 712 12.94 -24.16 -15.53
C PHE A 712 11.68 -24.91 -15.04
N GLY A 713 10.89 -25.52 -15.92
CA GLY A 713 9.67 -26.26 -15.54
C GLY A 713 9.86 -27.32 -14.45
N GLY A 714 11.07 -27.88 -14.29
CA GLY A 714 11.41 -28.86 -13.26
C GLY A 714 12.28 -28.35 -12.11
N CYS A 715 12.60 -27.05 -12.04
CA CYS A 715 13.57 -26.53 -11.05
C CYS A 715 13.04 -26.58 -9.60
N ALA A 716 11.72 -26.57 -9.40
CA ALA A 716 11.14 -26.53 -8.06
C ALA A 716 11.49 -27.76 -7.19
N LYS A 717 11.87 -28.88 -7.80
CA LYS A 717 12.40 -30.06 -7.08
C LYS A 717 13.68 -29.78 -6.29
N ASN A 718 14.39 -28.70 -6.66
CA ASN A 718 15.63 -28.28 -6.02
C ASN A 718 15.40 -27.30 -4.86
N LEU A 719 14.15 -26.95 -4.52
CA LEU A 719 13.85 -26.08 -3.38
C LEU A 719 14.34 -26.71 -2.08
N THR A 720 15.21 -26.01 -1.34
CA THR A 720 15.65 -26.48 -0.02
C THR A 720 14.49 -26.46 0.99
N PRO A 721 14.30 -27.52 1.81
CA PRO A 721 13.41 -27.48 2.97
C PRO A 721 13.70 -26.32 3.93
N SER A 722 12.70 -25.91 4.71
CA SER A 722 12.92 -24.90 5.75
C SER A 722 13.84 -25.43 6.85
N MET A 723 14.55 -24.51 7.52
CA MET A 723 15.39 -24.85 8.67
C MET A 723 14.62 -25.62 9.76
N GLU A 724 13.39 -25.19 10.07
CA GLU A 724 12.54 -25.85 11.06
C GLU A 724 12.21 -27.29 10.66
N SER A 725 11.90 -27.52 9.39
CA SER A 725 11.65 -28.86 8.86
C SER A 725 12.91 -29.73 8.93
N THR A 726 14.06 -29.20 8.53
CA THR A 726 15.34 -29.93 8.54
C THR A 726 15.80 -30.26 9.95
N LEU A 727 15.65 -29.33 10.90
CA LEU A 727 16.03 -29.51 12.30
C LEU A 727 14.96 -30.21 13.15
N ARG A 728 13.83 -30.59 12.54
CA ARG A 728 12.68 -31.24 13.21
C ARG A 728 12.12 -30.40 14.37
N ILE A 729 12.11 -29.08 14.21
CA ILE A 729 11.47 -28.15 15.14
C ILE A 729 9.98 -28.13 14.81
N GLY A 730 9.13 -28.59 15.73
CA GLY A 730 7.67 -28.62 15.52
C GLY A 730 7.09 -27.22 15.32
N HIS A 731 6.27 -27.01 14.28
CA HIS A 731 5.61 -25.71 14.02
C HIS A 731 4.50 -25.40 15.05
N GLU A 732 4.01 -26.43 15.75
CA GLU A 732 3.18 -26.34 16.95
C GLU A 732 3.94 -26.96 18.13
N VAL A 733 4.98 -26.29 18.62
CA VAL A 733 5.62 -26.71 19.88
C VAL A 733 4.55 -26.66 20.97
N LYS A 734 4.15 -27.83 21.49
CA LYS A 734 3.29 -27.90 22.68
C LYS A 734 4.02 -27.18 23.80
N ILE A 735 3.52 -26.02 24.20
CA ILE A 735 4.17 -25.18 25.22
C ILE A 735 4.14 -25.97 26.53
N THR A 736 5.29 -26.48 26.94
CA THR A 736 5.50 -27.11 28.24
C THR A 736 6.10 -26.08 29.20
N PRO A 737 5.93 -26.25 30.53
CA PRO A 737 6.59 -25.39 31.50
C PRO A 737 8.13 -25.31 31.32
N ALA A 738 8.75 -26.40 30.84
CA ALA A 738 10.19 -26.43 30.55
C ALA A 738 10.58 -25.54 29.36
N ILE A 739 9.80 -25.60 28.27
CA ILE A 739 10.01 -24.74 27.09
C ILE A 739 9.77 -23.27 27.42
N GLU A 740 8.75 -22.97 28.22
CA GLU A 740 8.44 -21.62 28.68
C GLU A 740 9.56 -21.07 29.57
N ALA A 741 9.99 -21.83 30.59
CA ALA A 741 11.11 -21.43 31.46
C ALA A 741 12.40 -21.19 30.67
N GLN A 742 12.67 -22.00 29.65
CA GLN A 742 13.84 -21.82 28.80
C GLN A 742 13.73 -20.58 27.90
N ALA A 743 12.55 -20.31 27.32
CA ALA A 743 12.33 -19.10 26.53
C ALA A 743 12.48 -17.82 27.38
N GLU A 744 11.92 -17.81 28.60
CA GLU A 744 12.03 -16.68 29.52
C GLU A 744 13.47 -16.50 30.03
N SER A 745 14.18 -17.58 30.34
CA SER A 745 15.61 -17.52 30.70
C SER A 745 16.46 -16.88 29.60
N ARG A 746 16.19 -17.20 28.32
CA ARG A 746 16.86 -16.56 27.19
C ARG A 746 16.50 -15.09 27.03
N LEU A 747 15.25 -14.70 27.30
CA LEU A 747 14.84 -13.29 27.25
C LEU A 747 15.52 -12.49 28.36
N ALA A 748 15.59 -13.05 29.57
CA ALA A 748 16.28 -12.43 30.70
C ALA A 748 17.79 -12.27 30.44
N ALA A 749 18.41 -13.21 29.71
CA ALA A 749 19.82 -13.12 29.32
C ALA A 749 20.14 -11.97 28.34
N LEU A 750 19.13 -11.29 27.79
CA LEU A 750 19.32 -10.09 26.97
C LEU A 750 19.53 -8.82 27.83
N ASP A 751 19.21 -8.90 29.12
CA ASP A 751 19.30 -7.78 30.05
C ASP A 751 20.59 -7.86 30.88
N PRO A 752 21.34 -6.75 31.01
CA PRO A 752 22.56 -6.74 31.79
C PRO A 752 22.24 -6.70 33.30
N ASN A 753 23.01 -7.41 34.11
CA ASN A 753 22.92 -7.39 35.57
C ASN A 753 23.77 -6.28 36.20
N LYS A 754 24.65 -5.64 35.43
CA LYS A 754 25.48 -4.49 35.83
C LYS A 754 25.42 -3.40 34.76
N PRO A 755 25.89 -2.18 35.05
CA PRO A 755 26.04 -1.17 34.01
C PRO A 755 26.89 -1.69 32.83
N VAL A 756 26.46 -1.41 31.61
CA VAL A 756 27.05 -1.93 30.37
C VAL A 756 28.44 -1.31 30.13
N LEU A 757 29.38 -2.12 29.60
CA LEU A 757 30.69 -1.66 29.16
C LEU A 757 30.59 -1.08 27.73
N GLU A 758 30.50 0.24 27.60
CA GLU A 758 30.20 0.88 26.31
C GLU A 758 31.43 1.53 25.67
N LEU A 759 31.60 1.29 24.36
CA LEU A 759 32.51 2.08 23.53
C LEU A 759 31.94 3.48 23.31
N THR A 760 32.80 4.49 23.18
CA THR A 760 32.35 5.86 22.91
C THR A 760 32.22 6.13 21.41
N PRO A 761 31.01 6.33 20.86
CA PRO A 761 30.82 6.63 19.44
C PRO A 761 31.26 8.06 19.09
N ARG A 762 31.64 8.25 17.83
CA ARG A 762 31.89 9.58 17.23
C ARG A 762 30.76 9.91 16.26
N ILE A 763 29.68 10.46 16.81
CA ILE A 763 28.45 10.76 16.06
C ILE A 763 28.66 12.02 15.20
N LYS A 764 28.84 11.83 13.88
CA LYS A 764 28.89 12.90 12.88
C LYS A 764 27.49 13.35 12.43
N ALA A 765 26.53 12.42 12.43
CA ALA A 765 25.16 12.67 12.03
C ALA A 765 24.20 11.73 12.77
N GLN A 766 22.98 12.22 13.02
CA GLN A 766 21.92 11.43 13.65
C GLN A 766 21.31 10.38 12.71
N LYS A 767 21.43 10.58 11.39
CA LYS A 767 21.01 9.59 10.39
C LYS A 767 22.20 8.69 9.99
N PRO A 768 21.96 7.41 9.72
CA PRO A 768 23.02 6.51 9.29
C PRO A 768 23.54 6.89 7.92
N GLY A 769 24.86 7.05 7.82
CA GLY A 769 25.61 7.24 6.59
C GLY A 769 25.88 5.88 5.92
N TYR A 770 26.97 5.79 5.17
CA TYR A 770 27.33 4.55 4.50
C TYR A 770 28.00 3.55 5.45
N THR A 771 27.72 2.26 5.22
CA THR A 771 28.47 1.18 5.86
C THR A 771 29.88 1.21 5.31
N GLN A 772 30.84 1.22 6.22
CA GLN A 772 32.26 1.12 5.95
C GLN A 772 32.78 -0.19 6.53
N ARG A 773 33.91 -0.65 6.00
CA ARG A 773 34.60 -1.84 6.49
C ARG A 773 36.06 -1.53 6.75
N HIS A 774 36.58 -2.13 7.80
CA HIS A 774 38.02 -2.20 8.05
C HIS A 774 38.41 -3.65 8.31
N PHE A 775 39.61 -4.04 7.91
CA PHE A 775 40.08 -5.41 8.09
C PHE A 775 41.58 -5.46 8.34
N LEU A 776 41.99 -6.54 9.00
CA LEU A 776 43.37 -6.87 9.31
C LEU A 776 43.59 -8.33 8.91
N LYS A 777 44.62 -8.59 8.11
CA LYS A 777 45.00 -9.93 7.65
C LYS A 777 46.33 -10.33 8.29
N PHE A 778 46.32 -11.41 9.04
CA PHE A 778 47.52 -11.99 9.62
C PHE A 778 48.39 -12.58 8.51
N SER A 779 49.71 -12.62 8.71
CA SER A 779 50.55 -13.45 7.86
C SER A 779 50.20 -14.93 8.08
N LYS A 780 50.57 -15.81 7.14
CA LYS A 780 50.40 -17.26 7.31
C LYS A 780 51.13 -17.76 8.55
N GLN A 781 52.32 -17.19 8.81
CA GLN A 781 53.12 -17.51 9.97
C GLN A 781 52.43 -17.07 11.26
N ASP A 782 51.95 -15.83 11.35
CA ASP A 782 51.28 -15.33 12.56
C ASP A 782 49.96 -16.07 12.81
N THR A 783 49.24 -16.42 11.74
CA THR A 783 48.03 -17.24 11.84
C THR A 783 48.33 -18.59 12.46
N LYS A 784 49.40 -19.25 11.98
CA LYS A 784 49.86 -20.52 12.54
C LYS A 784 50.31 -20.35 13.99
N THR A 785 51.04 -19.27 14.31
CA THR A 785 51.45 -18.97 15.69
C THR A 785 50.25 -18.80 16.62
N VAL A 786 49.19 -18.11 16.18
CA VAL A 786 47.93 -18.00 16.94
C VAL A 786 47.25 -19.36 17.11
N GLN A 787 47.17 -20.17 16.06
CA GLN A 787 46.58 -21.52 16.13
C GLN A 787 47.36 -22.42 17.10
N ASP A 788 48.67 -22.53 16.91
CA ASP A 788 49.56 -23.35 17.75
C ASP A 788 49.53 -22.86 19.22
N GLY A 789 49.43 -21.54 19.43
CA GLY A 789 49.31 -20.93 20.75
C GLY A 789 47.98 -21.23 21.45
N CYS A 790 46.86 -21.14 20.72
CA CYS A 790 45.55 -21.57 21.20
C CYS A 790 45.55 -23.05 21.56
N ASP A 791 46.12 -23.91 20.71
CA ASP A 791 46.24 -25.35 20.96
C ASP A 791 47.07 -25.62 22.23
N THR A 792 48.20 -24.92 22.39
CA THR A 792 49.07 -25.03 23.58
C THR A 792 48.35 -24.58 24.86
N ALA A 793 47.53 -23.53 24.78
CA ALA A 793 46.74 -23.02 25.90
C ALA A 793 45.42 -23.77 26.11
N ALA A 794 45.12 -24.80 25.29
CA ALA A 794 43.83 -25.48 25.23
C ALA A 794 42.62 -24.53 25.04
N TYR A 795 42.81 -23.48 24.26
CA TYR A 795 41.78 -22.52 23.89
C TYR A 795 41.17 -22.85 22.53
N ALA A 796 39.85 -22.98 22.48
CA ALA A 796 39.12 -23.05 21.21
C ALA A 796 39.22 -21.70 20.49
N ILE A 797 39.68 -21.72 19.24
CA ILE A 797 40.04 -20.50 18.49
C ILE A 797 38.87 -19.51 18.34
N ASP A 798 37.65 -20.01 18.16
CA ASP A 798 36.44 -19.19 18.04
C ASP A 798 36.09 -18.45 19.34
N VAL A 799 36.25 -19.13 20.48
CA VAL A 799 36.10 -18.54 21.82
C VAL A 799 37.22 -17.54 22.10
N ALA A 800 38.46 -17.89 21.75
CA ALA A 800 39.63 -17.03 21.92
C ALA A 800 39.49 -15.73 21.11
N LEU A 801 38.96 -15.81 19.88
CA LEU A 801 38.67 -14.63 19.05
C LEU A 801 37.59 -13.74 19.68
N HIS A 802 36.56 -14.31 20.29
CA HIS A 802 35.54 -13.53 20.99
C HIS A 802 36.09 -12.91 22.30
N ALA A 803 36.90 -13.65 23.04
CA ALA A 803 37.61 -13.13 24.22
C ALA A 803 38.58 -12.00 23.85
N ALA A 804 39.26 -12.10 22.70
CA ALA A 804 40.11 -11.03 22.15
C ALA A 804 39.30 -9.78 21.83
N LEU A 805 38.08 -9.92 21.29
CA LEU A 805 37.18 -8.79 21.07
C LEU A 805 36.81 -8.11 22.39
N ILE A 806 36.44 -8.87 23.41
CA ILE A 806 36.11 -8.34 24.74
C ILE A 806 37.33 -7.64 25.35
N SER A 807 38.51 -8.25 25.25
CA SER A 807 39.77 -7.66 25.74
C SER A 807 40.08 -6.34 25.03
N SER A 808 39.88 -6.27 23.71
CA SER A 808 40.05 -5.04 22.94
C SER A 808 39.06 -3.96 23.38
N VAL A 809 37.77 -4.29 23.56
CA VAL A 809 36.77 -3.35 24.08
C VAL A 809 37.11 -2.87 25.48
N ALA A 810 37.56 -3.76 26.38
CA ALA A 810 37.96 -3.39 27.74
C ALA A 810 39.18 -2.46 27.77
N LYS A 811 40.11 -2.59 26.81
CA LYS A 811 41.25 -1.66 26.64
C LYS A 811 40.79 -0.29 26.11
N LEU A 812 39.80 -0.26 25.21
CA LEU A 812 39.27 0.97 24.63
C LEU A 812 38.27 1.72 25.53
N ALA A 813 37.60 1.00 26.43
CA ALA A 813 36.66 1.52 27.42
C ALA A 813 37.04 1.00 28.82
N PRO A 814 38.16 1.46 29.40
CA PRO A 814 38.59 1.00 30.71
C PRO A 814 37.56 1.34 31.80
N THR A 815 37.42 0.44 32.78
CA THR A 815 36.47 0.58 33.89
C THR A 815 37.15 0.34 35.22
N ASP A 816 36.73 1.08 36.26
CA ASP A 816 37.15 0.94 37.65
C ASP A 816 36.24 -0.01 38.46
N GLN A 817 35.09 -0.38 37.88
CA GLN A 817 34.06 -1.22 38.49
C GLN A 817 33.68 -2.39 37.58
N ALA A 818 33.03 -3.40 38.13
CA ALA A 818 32.50 -4.51 37.34
C ALA A 818 31.35 -4.03 36.42
N ARG A 819 31.48 -4.31 35.12
CA ARG A 819 30.52 -3.95 34.06
C ARG A 819 30.08 -5.19 33.29
N SER A 820 28.95 -5.08 32.62
CA SER A 820 28.40 -6.14 31.76
C SER A 820 28.84 -5.96 30.32
N PHE A 821 29.48 -6.97 29.75
CA PHE A 821 29.62 -7.13 28.32
C PHE A 821 28.59 -8.14 27.81
N MET A 822 27.59 -7.67 27.05
CA MET A 822 26.53 -8.52 26.50
C MET A 822 27.06 -9.22 25.23
N ALA A 823 27.84 -10.26 25.45
CA ALA A 823 28.50 -11.05 24.44
C ALA A 823 27.47 -11.75 23.56
N SER A 824 27.28 -11.25 22.33
CA SER A 824 26.38 -11.88 21.37
C SER A 824 27.12 -12.40 20.16
N PHE A 825 26.91 -13.66 19.83
CA PHE A 825 27.59 -14.34 18.74
C PHE A 825 26.65 -15.24 17.93
N HIS A 826 27.01 -15.47 16.67
CA HIS A 826 26.24 -16.26 15.73
C HIS A 826 26.55 -17.74 15.90
N SER A 827 25.52 -18.56 16.13
CA SER A 827 25.65 -20.02 16.16
C SER A 827 25.19 -20.62 14.83
N ASN A 828 25.99 -21.53 14.28
CA ASN A 828 25.67 -22.26 13.05
C ASN A 828 24.73 -23.44 13.37
N LEU A 829 23.47 -23.36 12.99
CA LEU A 829 22.51 -24.45 13.25
C LEU A 829 22.67 -25.61 12.26
N ARG A 830 23.48 -25.45 11.20
CA ARG A 830 23.73 -26.55 10.24
C ARG A 830 24.41 -27.75 10.88
N THR A 831 25.15 -27.55 11.98
CA THR A 831 25.78 -28.64 12.74
C THR A 831 24.78 -29.51 13.49
N LEU A 832 23.53 -29.04 13.63
CA LEU A 832 22.44 -29.76 14.29
C LEU A 832 21.51 -30.46 13.29
N ILE A 833 21.80 -30.37 11.98
CA ILE A 833 21.02 -31.06 10.94
C ILE A 833 21.23 -32.57 11.13
N PRO A 834 20.15 -33.36 11.31
CA PRO A 834 20.27 -34.81 11.36
C PRO A 834 20.89 -35.35 10.08
N GLU A 835 21.69 -36.41 10.21
CA GLU A 835 22.32 -37.07 9.07
C GLU A 835 21.27 -37.43 8.00
N ALA A 836 21.56 -37.11 6.73
CA ALA A 836 20.69 -37.26 5.55
C ALA A 836 19.45 -36.33 5.42
N ALA A 837 19.24 -35.30 6.26
CA ALA A 837 17.98 -34.54 6.28
C ALA A 837 17.86 -33.34 5.29
N ALA A 838 18.93 -32.74 4.77
CA ALA A 838 18.91 -31.66 3.77
C ALA A 838 20.35 -31.25 3.36
N PRO A 839 20.56 -30.48 2.27
CA PRO A 839 21.90 -30.07 1.86
C PRO A 839 22.51 -29.03 2.82
N VAL A 840 23.63 -29.40 3.44
CA VAL A 840 24.46 -28.58 4.33
C VAL A 840 24.85 -27.24 3.69
N TYR A 841 25.03 -27.22 2.36
CA TYR A 841 25.47 -26.06 1.58
C TYR A 841 24.32 -25.25 0.94
N SER A 842 23.14 -25.23 1.57
CA SER A 842 22.01 -24.41 1.09
C SER A 842 22.27 -22.90 1.28
N PRO A 843 21.89 -22.05 0.30
CA PRO A 843 22.02 -20.60 0.39
C PRO A 843 21.01 -19.94 1.36
N THR A 844 20.23 -20.71 2.14
CA THR A 844 19.21 -20.20 3.06
C THR A 844 19.77 -19.88 4.46
N SER A 845 18.97 -19.22 5.32
CA SER A 845 19.37 -18.86 6.68
C SER A 845 19.23 -20.03 7.68
N TYR A 846 20.34 -20.42 8.32
CA TYR A 846 20.46 -21.42 9.38
C TYR A 846 21.35 -20.89 10.53
N THR A 847 21.21 -19.61 10.85
CA THR A 847 22.00 -18.97 11.91
C THR A 847 21.09 -18.25 12.89
N SER A 848 21.29 -18.52 14.17
CA SER A 848 20.64 -17.81 15.27
C SER A 848 21.68 -17.18 16.18
N VAL A 849 21.27 -16.25 17.03
CA VAL A 849 22.16 -15.50 17.92
C VAL A 849 22.00 -16.00 19.35
N ILE A 850 23.13 -16.26 20.00
CA ILE A 850 23.21 -16.48 21.44
C ILE A 850 23.73 -15.17 22.06
N THR A 851 23.10 -14.73 23.15
CA THR A 851 23.59 -13.60 23.96
C THR A 851 23.83 -14.11 25.37
N THR A 852 24.98 -13.78 25.94
CA THR A 852 25.36 -14.11 27.31
C THR A 852 26.09 -12.93 27.93
N GLU A 853 25.95 -12.75 29.23
CA GLU A 853 26.65 -11.71 29.96
C GLU A 853 28.06 -12.18 30.33
N VAL A 854 29.08 -11.38 30.00
CA VAL A 854 30.45 -11.53 30.48
C VAL A 854 30.76 -10.37 31.40
N ILE A 855 31.18 -10.67 32.63
CA ILE A 855 31.56 -9.66 33.60
C ILE A 855 32.99 -9.20 33.33
N VAL A 856 33.16 -7.89 33.16
CA VAL A 856 34.43 -7.23 32.95
C VAL A 856 34.71 -6.33 34.16
N SER A 857 35.78 -6.60 34.89
CA SER A 857 36.25 -5.80 36.03
C SER A 857 37.73 -5.41 35.86
N PRO A 858 38.28 -4.56 36.73
CA PRO A 858 39.71 -4.23 36.70
C PRO A 858 40.66 -5.42 36.89
N GLN A 859 40.15 -6.55 37.40
CA GLN A 859 40.89 -7.79 37.63
C GLN A 859 40.65 -8.83 36.52
N SER A 860 39.71 -8.56 35.60
CA SER A 860 39.46 -9.46 34.49
C SER A 860 40.60 -9.42 33.50
N ASP A 861 41.03 -10.59 33.05
CA ASP A 861 42.01 -10.78 31.99
C ASP A 861 41.43 -11.63 30.84
N PHE A 862 42.24 -11.91 29.84
CA PHE A 862 41.83 -12.74 28.70
C PHE A 862 41.29 -14.12 29.12
N SER A 863 41.96 -14.78 30.07
CA SER A 863 41.55 -16.10 30.54
C SER A 863 40.19 -16.05 31.24
N SER A 864 39.90 -14.98 31.97
CA SER A 864 38.62 -14.76 32.63
C SER A 864 37.47 -14.54 31.63
N TYR A 865 37.73 -13.87 30.50
CA TYR A 865 36.74 -13.74 29.44
C TYR A 865 36.50 -15.06 28.74
N TYR A 866 37.58 -15.79 28.42
CA TYR A 866 37.51 -17.11 27.81
C TYR A 866 36.73 -18.09 28.70
N SER A 867 37.02 -18.15 30.00
CA SER A 867 36.37 -19.10 30.92
C SER A 867 34.87 -18.84 31.08
N GLN A 868 34.42 -17.59 30.96
CA GLN A 868 33.00 -17.23 30.98
C GLN A 868 32.30 -17.62 29.67
N LEU A 869 32.98 -17.48 28.53
CA LEU A 869 32.43 -17.79 27.20
C LEU A 869 32.46 -19.28 26.85
N ALA A 870 33.53 -20.00 27.21
CA ALA A 870 33.78 -21.37 26.76
C ALA A 870 32.63 -22.35 27.06
N PRO A 871 31.98 -22.33 28.25
CA PRO A 871 30.83 -23.19 28.51
C PRO A 871 29.64 -22.92 27.58
N VAL A 872 29.42 -21.64 27.22
CA VAL A 872 28.31 -21.23 26.35
C VAL A 872 28.57 -21.67 24.90
N TYR A 873 29.82 -21.53 24.42
CA TYR A 873 30.22 -22.04 23.10
C TYR A 873 30.17 -23.57 23.03
N ALA A 874 30.61 -24.26 24.09
CA ALA A 874 30.57 -25.72 24.18
C ALA A 874 29.13 -26.26 24.17
N ALA A 875 28.19 -25.58 24.84
CA ALA A 875 26.77 -25.93 24.80
C ALA A 875 26.15 -25.66 23.41
N GLY A 876 26.62 -24.60 22.74
CA GLY A 876 26.12 -24.19 21.43
C GLY A 876 24.63 -23.87 21.45
N TYR A 877 23.97 -24.03 20.30
CA TYR A 877 22.53 -23.72 20.17
C TYR A 877 21.60 -24.89 20.50
N ALA A 878 22.13 -26.11 20.63
CA ALA A 878 21.33 -27.33 20.82
C ALA A 878 20.34 -27.24 22.00
N PRO A 879 20.72 -26.69 23.18
CA PRO A 879 19.78 -26.57 24.30
C PRO A 879 18.55 -25.75 23.95
N TYR A 880 18.69 -24.73 23.09
CA TYR A 880 17.66 -23.74 22.81
C TYR A 880 16.76 -24.10 21.63
N LEU A 881 16.98 -25.24 20.99
CA LEU A 881 16.35 -25.58 19.70
C LEU A 881 14.82 -25.63 19.82
N GLU A 882 14.30 -26.31 20.84
CA GLU A 882 12.85 -26.48 21.06
C GLU A 882 12.15 -25.19 21.50
N SER A 883 12.79 -24.36 22.34
CA SER A 883 12.21 -23.10 22.81
C SER A 883 12.32 -21.96 21.80
N SER A 884 13.06 -22.15 20.69
CA SER A 884 13.35 -21.08 19.73
C SER A 884 12.13 -20.41 19.10
N PRO A 885 11.08 -21.12 18.67
CA PRO A 885 9.87 -20.47 18.14
C PRO A 885 9.19 -19.57 19.19
N LEU A 886 9.09 -20.04 20.44
CA LEU A 886 8.46 -19.28 21.53
C LEU A 886 9.32 -18.07 21.92
N PHE A 887 10.63 -18.25 22.06
CA PHE A 887 11.57 -17.18 22.35
C PHE A 887 11.49 -16.04 21.31
N HIS A 888 11.51 -16.36 20.01
CA HIS A 888 11.45 -15.34 18.97
C HIS A 888 10.09 -14.64 18.90
N LYS A 889 8.99 -15.36 19.15
CA LYS A 889 7.66 -14.76 19.25
C LYS A 889 7.58 -13.74 20.40
N ARG A 890 8.07 -14.12 21.59
CA ARG A 890 8.12 -13.21 22.76
C ARG A 890 9.07 -12.04 22.52
N LEU A 891 10.18 -12.28 21.83
CA LEU A 891 11.13 -11.23 21.48
C LEU A 891 10.52 -10.23 20.48
N GLU A 892 9.76 -10.69 19.48
CA GLU A 892 8.97 -9.84 18.59
C GLU A 892 7.98 -8.97 19.38
N GLU A 893 7.21 -9.56 20.29
CA GLU A 893 6.29 -8.83 21.18
C GLU A 893 7.03 -7.78 22.04
N ARG A 894 8.24 -8.11 22.55
CA ARG A 894 9.08 -7.22 23.35
C ARG A 894 9.60 -6.04 22.54
N LEU A 895 10.11 -6.28 21.33
CA LEU A 895 10.77 -5.24 20.52
C LEU A 895 9.78 -4.38 19.72
N PHE A 896 8.69 -4.98 19.23
CA PHE A 896 7.77 -4.35 18.27
C PHE A 896 6.31 -4.31 18.75
N GLY A 897 6.03 -4.75 19.97
CA GLY A 897 4.71 -4.67 20.58
C GLY A 897 4.22 -3.23 20.81
N PRO A 898 2.93 -3.05 21.13
CA PRO A 898 2.30 -1.74 21.31
C PRO A 898 2.78 -1.00 22.57
N ASP A 899 3.44 -1.69 23.50
CA ASP A 899 3.93 -1.16 24.78
C ASP A 899 5.18 -0.26 24.59
N PRO A 900 5.07 1.06 24.81
CA PRO A 900 6.17 2.01 24.59
C PRO A 900 7.39 1.79 25.51
N GLU A 901 7.20 1.25 26.71
CA GLU A 901 8.29 0.98 27.65
C GLU A 901 9.11 -0.25 27.22
N LYS A 902 8.48 -1.23 26.56
CA LYS A 902 9.15 -2.43 26.03
C LYS A 902 9.86 -2.18 24.69
N LYS A 903 9.38 -1.19 23.90
CA LYS A 903 10.03 -0.72 22.66
C LYS A 903 11.47 -0.19 22.83
N LYS A 904 11.90 0.13 24.06
CA LYS A 904 13.26 0.64 24.35
C LYS A 904 14.38 -0.29 23.87
N LEU A 905 14.14 -1.61 23.74
CA LEU A 905 15.12 -2.56 23.18
C LEU A 905 15.04 -2.71 21.65
N GLY A 906 13.95 -2.26 21.02
CA GLY A 906 13.74 -2.26 19.57
C GLY A 906 14.56 -1.18 18.83
N GLU A 907 15.14 -0.24 19.57
CA GLU A 907 16.16 0.68 19.07
C GLU A 907 17.50 -0.05 18.99
N SER A 908 17.68 -0.80 17.90
CA SER A 908 19.00 -1.27 17.47
C SER A 908 20.05 -0.13 17.33
N GLU A 909 19.60 1.13 17.39
CA GLU A 909 20.40 2.36 17.38
C GLU A 909 21.29 2.54 18.62
N GLY A 910 20.92 2.02 19.81
CA GLY A 910 21.65 2.28 21.06
C GLY A 910 22.72 1.25 21.48
N GLN A 911 22.86 0.13 20.77
CA GLN A 911 23.79 -0.94 21.18
C GLN A 911 25.23 -0.63 20.74
N LEU A 912 26.06 -0.20 21.68
CA LEU A 912 27.45 0.22 21.42
C LEU A 912 28.46 -0.96 21.44
N GLN A 913 28.07 -2.11 21.99
CA GLN A 913 28.92 -3.29 22.06
C GLN A 913 28.95 -4.06 20.72
N PRO A 914 30.15 -4.34 20.16
CA PRO A 914 30.26 -5.05 18.89
C PRO A 914 29.63 -6.45 18.95
N ARG A 915 29.05 -6.90 17.83
CA ARG A 915 28.57 -8.28 17.67
C ARG A 915 29.65 -9.12 16.99
N PHE A 916 29.79 -10.37 17.42
CA PHE A 916 30.83 -11.28 16.93
C PHE A 916 30.27 -12.37 15.99
N ALA A 917 31.06 -12.77 15.01
CA ALA A 917 30.83 -13.93 14.18
C ALA A 917 32.15 -14.56 13.73
N PHE A 918 32.25 -15.88 13.86
CA PHE A 918 33.33 -16.68 13.29
C PHE A 918 32.79 -17.57 12.15
N LEU A 919 33.38 -17.44 10.97
CA LEU A 919 32.98 -18.17 9.77
C LEU A 919 33.72 -19.50 9.60
N GLY A 920 34.76 -19.74 10.40
CA GLY A 920 35.63 -20.89 10.26
C GLY A 920 36.68 -20.71 9.16
N THR A 921 37.19 -21.83 8.69
CA THR A 921 38.04 -21.92 7.51
C THR A 921 37.16 -21.83 6.26
N VAL A 922 37.30 -20.74 5.51
CA VAL A 922 36.52 -20.49 4.27
C VAL A 922 37.15 -21.23 3.09
N ASP A 923 38.42 -21.63 3.19
CA ASP A 923 39.11 -22.47 2.21
C ASP A 923 38.33 -23.74 1.84
N ASP A 924 37.56 -24.29 2.78
CA ASP A 924 36.76 -25.51 2.60
C ASP A 924 35.35 -25.23 2.07
N GLN A 925 34.97 -23.96 1.96
CA GLN A 925 33.61 -23.51 1.60
C GLN A 925 33.56 -22.86 0.21
N VAL A 926 34.70 -22.42 -0.33
CA VAL A 926 34.79 -21.75 -1.63
C VAL A 926 35.87 -22.42 -2.49
N VAL A 927 35.47 -22.86 -3.69
CA VAL A 927 36.39 -23.40 -4.70
C VAL A 927 37.43 -22.34 -5.08
N LYS A 928 38.70 -22.69 -4.90
CA LYS A 928 39.82 -21.75 -5.14
C LYS A 928 40.20 -21.64 -6.61
N ARG A 929 39.98 -22.70 -7.39
CA ARG A 929 40.39 -22.75 -8.79
C ARG A 929 39.56 -23.75 -9.57
N LEU A 930 39.14 -23.32 -10.76
CA LEU A 930 38.61 -24.16 -11.82
C LEU A 930 39.62 -24.12 -12.97
N GLU A 931 40.30 -25.24 -13.19
CA GLU A 931 41.39 -25.33 -14.17
C GLU A 931 40.92 -24.90 -15.57
N GLY A 932 41.70 -24.02 -16.20
CA GLY A 932 41.39 -23.44 -17.52
C GLY A 932 40.22 -22.44 -17.56
N LEU A 933 39.67 -22.03 -16.41
CA LEU A 933 38.50 -21.13 -16.36
C LEU A 933 38.71 -19.92 -15.45
N VAL A 934 38.84 -20.14 -14.13
CA VAL A 934 38.89 -19.05 -13.15
C VAL A 934 39.66 -19.46 -11.90
N LYS A 935 40.38 -18.50 -11.32
CA LYS A 935 41.01 -18.61 -10.00
C LYS A 935 40.41 -17.58 -9.06
N VAL A 936 40.06 -18.00 -7.83
CA VAL A 936 39.62 -17.12 -6.76
C VAL A 936 40.86 -16.64 -6.00
N GLU A 937 41.22 -15.37 -6.18
CA GLU A 937 42.42 -14.77 -5.58
C GLU A 937 42.18 -14.39 -4.12
N ASP A 938 41.02 -13.79 -3.83
CA ASP A 938 40.70 -13.29 -2.50
C ASP A 938 39.21 -13.44 -2.20
N PHE A 939 38.88 -13.44 -0.91
CA PHE A 939 37.52 -13.57 -0.40
C PHE A 939 37.28 -12.57 0.74
N TRP A 940 36.09 -11.98 0.76
CA TRP A 940 35.62 -11.29 1.96
C TRP A 940 34.12 -11.33 2.17
N LEU A 941 33.74 -11.11 3.43
CA LEU A 941 32.37 -10.95 3.88
C LEU A 941 32.15 -9.53 4.42
N GLY A 942 30.98 -8.96 4.14
CA GLY A 942 30.46 -7.74 4.74
C GLY A 942 29.01 -7.88 5.20
N ALA A 943 28.58 -7.01 6.11
CA ALA A 943 27.18 -6.90 6.50
C ALA A 943 26.78 -5.42 6.59
N GLU A 944 25.63 -5.08 6.01
CA GLU A 944 25.10 -3.72 6.11
C GLU A 944 24.84 -3.34 7.56
N THR A 945 25.36 -2.19 7.98
CA THR A 945 25.32 -1.75 9.37
C THR A 945 24.76 -0.34 9.41
N LEU A 946 23.47 -0.23 9.72
CA LEU A 946 22.75 1.05 9.77
C LEU A 946 22.57 1.58 11.19
N THR A 947 23.17 0.91 12.17
CA THR A 947 23.05 1.25 13.60
C THR A 947 24.42 1.54 14.22
N MET A 948 24.46 1.98 15.48
CA MET A 948 25.72 2.18 16.20
C MET A 948 26.43 0.86 16.54
N ARG A 949 25.83 -0.28 16.25
CA ARG A 949 26.42 -1.58 16.56
C ARG A 949 27.42 -2.02 15.51
N MET A 950 28.71 -2.10 15.86
CA MET A 950 29.72 -2.70 14.98
C MET A 950 29.51 -4.21 14.81
N MET A 951 29.80 -4.74 13.62
CA MET A 951 29.73 -6.17 13.32
C MET A 951 31.12 -6.71 12.97
N VAL A 952 31.68 -7.53 13.87
CA VAL A 952 33.00 -8.14 13.73
C VAL A 952 32.87 -9.56 13.19
N HIS A 953 33.43 -9.80 12.02
CA HIS A 953 33.52 -11.11 11.37
C HIS A 953 34.98 -11.57 11.34
N THR A 954 35.19 -12.85 11.59
CA THR A 954 36.51 -13.48 11.56
C THR A 954 36.46 -14.76 10.72
N TRP A 955 37.51 -15.01 9.95
CA TRP A 955 37.62 -16.21 9.10
C TRP A 955 39.07 -16.51 8.76
N ILE A 956 39.33 -17.73 8.27
CA ILE A 956 40.63 -18.10 7.70
C ILE A 956 40.45 -18.26 6.19
N TRP A 957 41.30 -17.59 5.41
CA TRP A 957 41.37 -17.72 3.96
C TRP A 957 42.82 -17.88 3.51
N GLN A 958 43.11 -18.94 2.75
CA GLN A 958 44.44 -19.31 2.29
C GLN A 958 45.46 -19.42 3.44
N GLY A 959 45.01 -19.93 4.60
CA GLY A 959 45.83 -20.06 5.79
C GLY A 959 46.17 -18.75 6.48
N GLN A 960 45.45 -17.66 6.17
CA GLN A 960 45.57 -16.37 6.85
C GLN A 960 44.29 -16.06 7.62
N LEU A 961 44.42 -15.79 8.92
CA LEU A 961 43.34 -15.28 9.76
C LEU A 961 43.03 -13.84 9.36
N VAL A 962 41.77 -13.57 9.10
CA VAL A 962 41.24 -12.24 8.78
C VAL A 962 40.32 -11.80 9.91
N LEU A 963 40.59 -10.61 10.45
CA LEU A 963 39.67 -9.89 11.32
C LEU A 963 39.05 -8.77 10.49
N SER A 964 37.72 -8.66 10.48
CA SER A 964 37.02 -7.62 9.73
C SER A 964 35.90 -7.03 10.57
N VAL A 965 35.73 -5.71 10.50
CA VAL A 965 34.64 -4.99 11.16
C VAL A 965 33.86 -4.16 10.15
N CYS A 966 32.53 -4.30 10.15
CA CYS A 966 31.61 -3.40 9.46
C CYS A 966 31.02 -2.41 10.47
N TYR A 967 30.97 -1.14 10.10
CA TYR A 967 30.48 -0.05 10.95
C TYR A 967 29.84 1.04 10.09
N ASN A 968 29.03 1.90 10.70
CA ASN A 968 28.45 3.05 10.01
C ASN A 968 29.33 4.30 10.19
N GLU A 969 29.68 4.98 9.10
CA GLU A 969 30.57 6.15 9.13
C GLU A 969 30.00 7.37 9.86
N SER A 970 28.69 7.41 10.08
CA SER A 970 28.03 8.46 10.87
C SER A 970 28.29 8.30 12.37
N TYR A 971 28.62 7.10 12.84
CA TYR A 971 28.73 6.81 14.28
C TYR A 971 30.14 6.44 14.71
N TRP A 972 30.96 5.95 13.78
CA TRP A 972 32.33 5.52 14.04
C TRP A 972 33.26 6.02 12.96
N ASP A 973 34.50 6.29 13.34
CA ASP A 973 35.57 6.55 12.38
C ASP A 973 36.42 5.30 12.14
N ARG A 974 37.25 5.40 11.09
CA ARG A 974 38.17 4.34 10.72
C ARG A 974 39.18 4.04 11.80
N ASP A 975 39.62 5.07 12.54
CA ASP A 975 40.64 4.92 13.58
C ASP A 975 40.13 4.07 14.74
N MET A 976 38.89 4.28 15.21
CA MET A 976 38.27 3.42 16.22
C MET A 976 38.12 1.98 15.73
N ALA A 977 37.68 1.78 14.48
CA ALA A 977 37.56 0.46 13.89
C ALA A 977 38.92 -0.26 13.75
N ALA A 978 39.98 0.48 13.41
CA ALA A 978 41.34 -0.03 13.34
C ALA A 978 41.86 -0.40 14.73
N GLN A 979 41.73 0.49 15.71
CA GLN A 979 42.15 0.24 17.09
C GLN A 979 41.45 -0.99 17.69
N LEU A 980 40.17 -1.20 17.38
CA LEU A 980 39.44 -2.39 17.82
C LEU A 980 40.07 -3.69 17.28
N LEU A 981 40.36 -3.75 15.98
CA LEU A 981 40.97 -4.94 15.37
C LEU A 981 42.43 -5.12 15.78
N GLU A 982 43.15 -4.02 15.96
CA GLU A 982 44.54 -4.04 16.44
C GLU A 982 44.63 -4.56 17.88
N GLY A 983 43.76 -4.08 18.77
CA GLY A 983 43.66 -4.61 20.13
C GLY A 983 43.28 -6.09 20.19
N MET A 984 42.49 -6.57 19.22
CA MET A 984 42.23 -8.01 19.08
C MET A 984 43.50 -8.77 18.64
N ARG A 985 44.21 -8.27 17.63
CA ARG A 985 45.47 -8.86 17.16
C ARG A 985 46.47 -8.97 18.29
N ASP A 986 46.72 -7.88 18.99
CA ASP A 986 47.71 -7.83 20.06
C ASP A 986 47.35 -8.82 21.18
N SER A 987 46.07 -8.90 21.55
CA SER A 987 45.61 -9.86 22.58
C SER A 987 45.79 -11.32 22.14
N LEU A 988 45.54 -11.64 20.86
CA LEU A 988 45.78 -12.98 20.31
C LEU A 988 47.27 -13.31 20.26
N MET A 989 48.11 -12.37 19.86
CA MET A 989 49.56 -12.55 19.81
C MET A 989 50.17 -12.68 21.21
N ASP A 990 49.66 -11.96 22.20
CA ASP A 990 50.09 -12.09 23.59
C ASP A 990 49.79 -13.48 24.17
N VAL A 991 48.62 -14.05 23.84
CA VAL A 991 48.27 -15.45 24.15
C VAL A 991 49.21 -16.41 23.42
N ALA A 992 49.41 -16.20 22.12
CA ALA A 992 50.22 -17.08 21.29
C ALA A 992 51.71 -17.11 21.69
N LEU A 993 52.24 -15.99 22.18
CA LEU A 993 53.62 -15.86 22.62
C LEU A 993 53.80 -16.13 24.13
N GLY A 994 52.77 -16.65 24.81
CA GLY A 994 52.83 -17.06 26.22
C GLY A 994 53.00 -15.92 27.24
N LYS A 995 52.81 -14.66 26.83
CA LYS A 995 53.05 -13.49 27.70
C LYS A 995 52.00 -13.29 28.80
N MET A 996 50.86 -13.98 28.75
CA MET A 996 49.79 -13.90 29.76
C MET A 996 49.78 -14.99 30.84
N MET A 997 50.80 -15.86 30.92
CA MET A 997 50.97 -16.81 32.04
C MET A 997 51.81 -16.25 33.22
N GLY A 998 52.01 -14.93 33.30
CA GLY A 998 52.93 -14.30 34.24
C GLY A 998 52.29 -13.36 35.25
N ASN A 999 51.26 -13.78 35.98
CA ASN A 999 50.87 -13.14 37.25
C ASN A 999 50.28 -14.17 38.24
N VAL A 1000 51.03 -15.24 38.48
CA VAL A 1000 50.97 -15.98 39.76
C VAL A 1000 52.18 -15.51 40.56
N ARG A 1001 51.96 -14.70 41.60
CA ARG A 1001 52.92 -14.53 42.70
C ARG A 1001 52.32 -15.21 43.93
N LEU A 1002 53.04 -16.26 44.35
CA LEU A 1002 53.17 -16.89 45.67
C LEU A 1002 51.93 -16.94 46.58
#